data_AF-A0A8C5LYT5-F1
#
_entry.id   AF-A0A8C5LYT5-F1
#
_cell.length_a   1.000
_cell.length_b   1.000
_cell.length_c   1.000
_cell.angle_alpha   90.00
_cell.angle_beta   90.00
_cell.angle_gamma   90.00
#
_symmetry.space_group_name_H-M   'P 1'
#
loop_
_entity.id
_entity.type
_entity.pdbx_description
1 polymer ?
#
loop_
_entity_poly.entity_id
_entity_poly.type
_entity_poly.pdbx_seq_one_letter_code
_entity_poly.pdbx_strand_id
1 'polypeptide(L)'
;MDLRHSPRILFWTLLLGLIQEMTLQKLYTNTWAVHISGGPAEADRLAQKHRFVNHGQIFDDYYQFMHRAVVKRSLSPHRSRHVMLNKEPQVHWLEQQVARKRKKRDIFTEPTDPKFLQQWYLYDANRHDLHVKEAWEQGYTGKGIVVSILDDGIEKNHPDLQENYDAAASYDVNDQDPDPQPRYTQLNDNRHGTRCAGEVAAVANNGICGVGIAYNAKIGGVRMLDGEVTDAVEARSLGLNPNHIHIYSASWGPEDDGKTVDGPARLAEEAFFRGVNQGRGGLGSIYVWASGNGGREHDSCNCDGYTNSIYTLSISSTTQLGNVPWYSEACSSTLATTYSSGNQNEKQIVTTDLNKKCTDSHTGTSASAPLAAGIIALALEANNNLTWRDMQHLVVQTSNPAHLNTNDWLTNGVGRQVSHSYGYGLLDASAMVSLAKNWTTVGPQRKCVIDILTDRKDIGKHLEVRRKVEPCMGMPNSISTLEHVQARLTLSYNRRGDLAIYLTSPMGTRSTLLAPRPHDYSADGFNDWAFMTTHSWDEDPTGEWILEIENTSENNNYGTLTQFMLVFYGTASDAQSPSNQIDSGGCRTVASTQSCVVCDEGFFLHQKSCVKSCPPGFTGIVQNIHYQLDNSIEPLLANVCVPCHASCATCKGTSPTDCITCPAHSHFNALEMSCSHQPPMSRESPPLKEWDQVPEQTSSKLPLFVAGMSCIVIVVVFISVFMFLQVRSGVILGRKKFYTLDSGIISYKGIPSDIWQEEGFSESEVEEFDSHNERTAFIKQQSAL
;
A
#
# COMPACT_ATOMS: atom_id res chain seq x y z
N MET A 1 -49.04 1.88 -44.25
CA MET A 1 -48.42 2.69 -43.18
C MET A 1 -47.27 1.85 -42.62
N ASP A 2 -46.03 2.31 -42.60
CA ASP A 2 -45.47 3.45 -43.33
C ASP A 2 -43.96 3.22 -43.57
N LEU A 3 -43.42 3.77 -44.66
CA LEU A 3 -42.01 3.67 -45.04
C LEU A 3 -41.33 5.01 -44.78
N ARG A 4 -40.45 5.11 -43.76
CA ARG A 4 -39.32 6.06 -43.68
C ARG A 4 -38.56 5.99 -42.34
N HIS A 5 -37.30 6.44 -42.37
CA HIS A 5 -36.29 6.49 -41.29
C HIS A 5 -35.62 5.12 -40.98
N SER A 6 -34.29 4.97 -40.97
CA SER A 6 -33.22 5.97 -41.12
C SER A 6 -31.92 5.37 -41.72
N PRO A 7 -31.47 5.76 -42.93
CA PRO A 7 -30.23 5.26 -43.52
C PRO A 7 -28.95 5.91 -42.96
N ARG A 8 -29.08 6.84 -41.99
CA ARG A 8 -27.94 7.60 -41.45
C ARG A 8 -27.11 6.84 -40.41
N ILE A 9 -27.69 5.86 -39.71
CA ILE A 9 -26.98 5.13 -38.64
C ILE A 9 -25.92 4.17 -39.23
N LEU A 10 -26.26 3.45 -40.30
CA LEU A 10 -25.32 2.56 -40.99
C LEU A 10 -24.10 3.31 -41.56
N PHE A 11 -24.29 4.55 -42.02
CA PHE A 11 -23.23 5.34 -42.63
C PHE A 11 -22.18 5.79 -41.61
N TRP A 12 -22.60 6.14 -40.39
CA TRP A 12 -21.66 6.50 -39.31
C TRP A 12 -20.95 5.29 -38.71
N THR A 13 -21.60 4.13 -38.59
CA THR A 13 -20.91 2.89 -38.16
C THR A 13 -19.87 2.41 -39.18
N LEU A 14 -20.13 2.58 -40.48
CA LEU A 14 -19.13 2.31 -41.52
C LEU A 14 -17.99 3.35 -41.52
N LEU A 15 -18.27 4.63 -41.26
CA LEU A 15 -17.24 5.67 -41.19
C LEU A 15 -16.31 5.51 -39.97
N LEU A 16 -16.87 5.13 -38.81
CA LEU A 16 -16.09 4.83 -37.60
C LEU A 16 -15.27 3.55 -37.74
N GLY A 17 -15.83 2.50 -38.36
CA GLY A 17 -15.09 1.28 -38.70
C GLY A 17 -13.94 1.49 -39.70
N LEU A 18 -14.02 2.52 -40.56
CA LEU A 18 -12.99 2.87 -41.53
C LEU A 18 -11.87 3.78 -40.97
N ILE A 19 -11.99 4.28 -39.74
CA ILE A 19 -10.97 5.13 -39.10
C ILE A 19 -10.09 4.32 -38.11
N GLN A 20 -10.51 3.10 -37.75
CA GLN A 20 -9.75 2.22 -36.85
C GLN A 20 -8.68 1.35 -37.55
N GLU A 21 -8.55 1.42 -38.88
CA GLU A 21 -7.29 1.12 -39.55
C GLU A 21 -6.51 2.41 -39.82
N MET A 22 -5.78 2.90 -38.81
CA MET A 22 -4.56 3.67 -39.07
C MET A 22 -3.56 2.75 -39.76
N THR A 23 -3.69 2.60 -41.08
CA THR A 23 -2.82 1.73 -41.88
C THR A 23 -1.38 2.15 -41.68
N LEU A 24 -0.59 1.29 -41.02
CA LEU A 24 0.85 1.52 -40.82
C LEU A 24 1.49 1.63 -42.21
N GLN A 25 1.83 2.86 -42.63
CA GLN A 25 2.06 3.15 -44.04
C GLN A 25 3.29 2.39 -44.54
N LYS A 26 3.07 1.38 -45.39
CA LYS A 26 4.13 0.45 -45.84
C LYS A 26 5.16 1.19 -46.70
N LEU A 27 6.35 1.40 -46.15
CA LEU A 27 7.50 1.97 -46.86
C LEU A 27 8.23 0.89 -47.66
N TYR A 28 7.87 0.74 -48.93
CA TYR A 28 8.54 -0.18 -49.87
C TYR A 28 9.95 0.31 -50.21
N THR A 29 10.90 -0.62 -50.30
CA THR A 29 12.29 -0.36 -50.70
C THR A 29 12.50 -0.63 -52.20
N ASN A 30 13.72 -0.39 -52.68
CA ASN A 30 14.14 -0.78 -54.03
C ASN A 30 14.73 -2.20 -54.10
N THR A 31 14.43 -3.06 -53.12
CA THR A 31 14.91 -4.45 -53.03
C THR A 31 13.75 -5.44 -53.00
N TRP A 32 14.02 -6.64 -53.52
CA TRP A 32 13.11 -7.78 -53.55
C TRP A 32 13.81 -8.98 -52.91
N ALA A 33 13.07 -9.79 -52.18
CA ALA A 33 13.45 -11.18 -51.93
C ALA A 33 12.77 -12.03 -53.00
N VAL A 34 13.50 -12.99 -53.57
CA VAL A 34 13.05 -13.80 -54.71
C VAL A 34 13.48 -15.24 -54.49
N HIS A 35 12.54 -16.20 -54.58
CA HIS A 35 12.81 -17.63 -54.52
C HIS A 35 13.01 -18.15 -55.94
N ILE A 36 14.23 -18.61 -56.27
CA ILE A 36 14.66 -18.96 -57.62
C ILE A 36 15.27 -20.37 -57.62
N SER A 37 14.58 -21.33 -58.23
CA SER A 37 15.14 -22.68 -58.42
C SER A 37 16.22 -22.67 -59.50
N GLY A 38 17.36 -23.31 -59.23
CA GLY A 38 18.48 -23.43 -60.18
C GLY A 38 19.82 -22.89 -59.67
N GLY A 39 19.88 -22.43 -58.42
CA GLY A 39 21.10 -22.00 -57.76
C GLY A 39 21.63 -20.62 -58.20
N PRO A 40 22.78 -20.19 -57.65
CA PRO A 40 23.24 -18.80 -57.76
C PRO A 40 23.46 -18.30 -59.19
N ALA A 41 23.93 -19.18 -60.09
CA ALA A 41 24.17 -18.83 -61.49
C ALA A 41 22.85 -18.49 -62.24
N GLU A 42 21.75 -19.15 -61.90
CA GLU A 42 20.44 -18.85 -62.49
C GLU A 42 19.84 -17.56 -61.90
N ALA A 43 20.06 -17.31 -60.60
CA ALA A 43 19.70 -16.05 -59.96
C ALA A 43 20.46 -14.86 -60.59
N ASP A 44 21.77 -14.97 -60.83
CA ASP A 44 22.56 -13.95 -61.50
C ASP A 44 22.09 -13.71 -62.95
N ARG A 45 21.81 -14.79 -63.69
CA ARG A 45 21.27 -14.72 -65.06
C ARG A 45 19.93 -13.97 -65.10
N LEU A 46 19.02 -14.26 -64.16
CA LEU A 46 17.72 -13.60 -64.07
C LEU A 46 17.81 -12.15 -63.59
N ALA A 47 18.71 -11.86 -62.64
CA ALA A 47 18.99 -10.49 -62.23
C ALA A 47 19.48 -9.64 -63.41
N GLN A 48 20.48 -10.14 -64.15
CA GLN A 48 21.02 -9.47 -65.33
C GLN A 48 19.96 -9.28 -66.43
N LYS A 49 19.17 -10.33 -66.73
CA LYS A 49 18.05 -10.28 -67.71
C LYS A 49 17.07 -9.13 -67.42
N HIS A 50 16.72 -8.94 -66.15
CA HIS A 50 15.72 -7.95 -65.73
C HIS A 50 16.30 -6.60 -65.23
N ARG A 51 17.62 -6.41 -65.36
CA ARG A 51 18.39 -5.24 -64.90
C ARG A 51 18.35 -5.00 -63.38
N PHE A 52 18.22 -6.07 -62.62
CA PHE A 52 18.48 -6.08 -61.18
C PHE A 52 19.98 -6.35 -60.91
N VAL A 53 20.42 -5.95 -59.73
CA VAL A 53 21.68 -6.38 -59.13
C VAL A 53 21.33 -7.51 -58.15
N ASN A 54 21.92 -8.69 -58.30
CA ASN A 54 21.88 -9.71 -57.27
C ASN A 54 22.81 -9.29 -56.13
N HIS A 55 22.31 -9.23 -54.91
CA HIS A 55 23.09 -8.95 -53.69
C HIS A 55 23.52 -10.24 -52.98
N GLY A 56 23.16 -11.41 -53.52
CA GLY A 56 23.53 -12.71 -53.01
C GLY A 56 22.34 -13.51 -52.47
N GLN A 57 22.68 -14.72 -52.06
CA GLN A 57 21.78 -15.67 -51.41
C GLN A 57 21.44 -15.18 -49.98
N ILE A 58 20.18 -15.29 -49.58
CA ILE A 58 19.70 -15.00 -48.22
C ILE A 58 19.81 -16.29 -47.38
N PHE A 59 19.21 -17.36 -47.90
CA PHE A 59 19.31 -18.76 -47.49
C PHE A 59 18.69 -19.63 -48.60
N ASP A 60 19.15 -20.87 -48.77
CA ASP A 60 18.62 -21.82 -49.78
C ASP A 60 18.43 -21.16 -51.16
N ASP A 61 17.35 -21.46 -51.89
CA ASP A 61 17.06 -20.84 -53.18
C ASP A 61 16.48 -19.40 -53.09
N TYR A 62 16.60 -18.72 -51.93
CA TYR A 62 16.17 -17.32 -51.77
C TYR A 62 17.33 -16.33 -52.01
N TYR A 63 17.11 -15.34 -52.86
CA TYR A 63 18.08 -14.32 -53.26
C TYR A 63 17.56 -12.90 -53.02
N GLN A 64 18.46 -11.97 -52.74
CA GLN A 64 18.14 -10.54 -52.60
C GLN A 64 18.46 -9.77 -53.87
N PHE A 65 17.44 -9.28 -54.57
CA PHE A 65 17.62 -8.47 -55.78
C PHE A 65 17.41 -6.97 -55.49
N MET A 66 18.19 -6.09 -56.12
CA MET A 66 18.01 -4.62 -56.05
C MET A 66 17.84 -4.03 -57.44
N HIS A 67 16.88 -3.11 -57.62
CA HIS A 67 16.74 -2.38 -58.89
C HIS A 67 17.20 -0.91 -58.74
N ARG A 68 18.25 -0.53 -59.49
CA ARG A 68 18.88 0.81 -59.36
C ARG A 68 17.95 1.97 -59.73
N ALA A 69 17.03 1.76 -60.69
CA ALA A 69 16.08 2.79 -61.11
C ALA A 69 14.78 2.84 -60.27
N VAL A 70 14.70 2.10 -59.15
CA VAL A 70 13.59 2.20 -58.20
C VAL A 70 14.06 2.96 -56.97
N VAL A 71 13.22 3.88 -56.48
CA VAL A 71 13.55 4.71 -55.31
C VAL A 71 13.63 3.87 -54.02
N LYS A 72 14.59 4.18 -53.15
CA LYS A 72 14.88 3.42 -51.92
C LYS A 72 13.76 3.46 -50.87
N ARG A 73 12.82 4.41 -50.97
CA ARG A 73 11.65 4.55 -50.10
C ARG A 73 10.46 5.00 -50.95
N SER A 74 9.39 4.22 -50.95
CA SER A 74 8.13 4.49 -51.67
C SER A 74 6.93 4.14 -50.81
N LEU A 75 5.84 4.91 -50.92
CA LEU A 75 4.55 4.61 -50.28
C LEU A 75 3.71 3.61 -51.10
N SER A 76 4.11 3.32 -52.33
CA SER A 76 3.43 2.38 -53.25
C SER A 76 4.39 1.30 -53.78
N PRO A 77 3.92 0.07 -53.99
CA PRO A 77 4.74 -1.02 -54.54
C PRO A 77 4.99 -0.81 -56.04
N HIS A 78 6.18 -1.16 -56.50
CA HIS A 78 6.64 -0.96 -57.87
C HIS A 78 6.17 -2.10 -58.80
N ARG A 79 4.86 -2.16 -59.03
CA ARG A 79 4.13 -3.27 -59.69
C ARG A 79 4.76 -3.76 -60.99
N SER A 80 5.21 -2.89 -61.89
CA SER A 80 5.75 -3.29 -63.21
C SER A 80 6.99 -4.18 -63.11
N ARG A 81 7.91 -3.87 -62.19
CA ARG A 81 9.14 -4.65 -61.95
C ARG A 81 8.84 -5.99 -61.27
N HIS A 82 7.91 -5.97 -60.31
CA HIS A 82 7.43 -7.18 -59.63
C HIS A 82 6.75 -8.14 -60.63
N VAL A 83 5.84 -7.65 -61.49
CA VAL A 83 5.17 -8.47 -62.52
C VAL A 83 6.14 -9.00 -63.59
N MET A 84 7.24 -8.29 -63.89
CA MET A 84 8.25 -8.81 -64.84
C MET A 84 9.04 -9.99 -64.26
N LEU A 85 9.45 -9.95 -62.98
CA LEU A 85 10.11 -11.08 -62.33
C LEU A 85 9.15 -12.27 -62.12
N ASN A 86 7.90 -12.02 -61.73
CA ASN A 86 6.87 -13.06 -61.52
C ASN A 86 6.43 -13.80 -62.80
N LYS A 87 7.00 -13.46 -63.97
CA LYS A 87 6.75 -14.16 -65.23
C LYS A 87 7.85 -15.15 -65.61
N GLU A 88 8.95 -15.21 -64.86
CA GLU A 88 10.02 -16.18 -65.09
C GLU A 88 9.64 -17.52 -64.44
N PRO A 89 9.67 -18.65 -65.17
CA PRO A 89 9.21 -19.94 -64.66
C PRO A 89 10.07 -20.50 -63.50
N GLN A 90 11.27 -19.95 -63.29
CA GLN A 90 12.15 -20.28 -62.17
C GLN A 90 11.81 -19.51 -60.88
N VAL A 91 11.02 -18.43 -60.96
CA VAL A 91 10.65 -17.58 -59.83
C VAL A 91 9.37 -18.13 -59.19
N HIS A 92 9.53 -18.89 -58.12
CA HIS A 92 8.40 -19.52 -57.40
C HIS A 92 7.70 -18.56 -56.43
N TRP A 93 8.43 -17.57 -55.94
CA TRP A 93 7.92 -16.54 -55.03
C TRP A 93 8.77 -15.28 -55.12
N LEU A 94 8.16 -14.12 -54.92
CA LEU A 94 8.87 -12.86 -54.74
C LEU A 94 8.08 -11.87 -53.88
N GLU A 95 8.79 -11.04 -53.12
CA GLU A 95 8.20 -9.93 -52.37
C GLU A 95 9.11 -8.69 -52.45
N GLN A 96 8.52 -7.54 -52.84
CA GLN A 96 9.22 -6.26 -52.71
C GLN A 96 9.31 -5.91 -51.24
N GLN A 97 10.54 -5.72 -50.75
CA GLN A 97 10.80 -5.59 -49.33
C GLN A 97 10.22 -4.29 -48.77
N VAL A 98 9.73 -4.36 -47.54
CA VAL A 98 9.14 -3.22 -46.81
C VAL A 98 10.01 -2.92 -45.59
N ALA A 99 10.40 -1.66 -45.45
CA ALA A 99 11.16 -1.20 -44.29
C ALA A 99 10.34 -1.40 -43.00
N ARG A 100 10.82 -2.27 -42.11
CA ARG A 100 10.22 -2.51 -40.80
C ARG A 100 10.87 -1.59 -39.75
N LYS A 101 10.07 -0.80 -39.03
CA LYS A 101 10.55 -0.03 -37.87
C LYS A 101 10.82 -1.01 -36.72
N ARG A 102 12.08 -1.15 -36.31
CA ARG A 102 12.52 -1.94 -35.15
C ARG A 102 13.28 -1.00 -34.20
N LYS A 103 12.90 -0.93 -32.92
CA LYS A 103 13.72 -0.33 -31.86
C LYS A 103 14.58 -1.46 -31.25
N LYS A 104 15.82 -1.17 -30.85
CA LYS A 104 16.60 -2.10 -30.04
C LYS A 104 15.85 -2.29 -28.72
N ARG A 105 15.63 -3.54 -28.31
CA ARG A 105 15.18 -3.83 -26.94
C ARG A 105 16.42 -3.69 -26.04
N ASP A 106 16.19 -3.37 -24.77
CA ASP A 106 17.19 -3.54 -23.70
C ASP A 106 18.43 -2.62 -23.83
N ILE A 107 18.17 -1.30 -23.85
CA ILE A 107 19.07 -0.28 -23.30
C ILE A 107 18.18 0.62 -22.43
N PHE A 108 18.44 0.69 -21.12
CA PHE A 108 17.82 1.69 -20.25
C PHE A 108 18.22 3.09 -20.74
N THR A 109 17.24 3.97 -20.84
CA THR A 109 17.44 5.39 -21.13
C THR A 109 16.79 6.16 -20.01
N GLU A 110 17.55 7.05 -19.38
CA GLU A 110 17.06 7.96 -18.34
C GLU A 110 15.77 8.69 -18.80
N PRO A 111 14.80 8.90 -17.90
CA PRO A 111 13.58 9.65 -18.21
C PRO A 111 13.87 11.03 -18.80
N THR A 112 13.10 11.40 -19.82
CA THR A 112 13.25 12.69 -20.53
C THR A 112 12.39 13.82 -19.97
N ASP A 113 11.75 13.61 -18.82
CA ASP A 113 10.66 14.45 -18.31
C ASP A 113 11.18 15.73 -17.64
N PRO A 114 10.50 16.88 -17.80
CA PRO A 114 11.10 18.21 -17.60
C PRO A 114 11.51 18.52 -16.15
N LYS A 115 10.97 17.79 -15.17
CA LYS A 115 11.30 17.91 -13.74
C LYS A 115 12.08 16.71 -13.19
N PHE A 116 12.43 15.70 -14.00
CA PHE A 116 13.20 14.54 -13.52
C PHE A 116 14.52 14.96 -12.85
N LEU A 117 15.26 15.92 -13.43
CA LEU A 117 16.49 16.49 -12.84
C LEU A 117 16.28 17.26 -11.52
N GLN A 118 15.03 17.50 -11.13
CA GLN A 118 14.66 18.14 -9.86
C GLN A 118 14.23 17.10 -8.81
N GLN A 119 13.92 15.86 -9.21
CA GLN A 119 13.66 14.71 -8.35
C GLN A 119 14.98 14.11 -7.82
N TRP A 120 15.69 14.92 -7.04
CA TRP A 120 17.00 14.62 -6.46
C TRP A 120 17.06 13.30 -5.67
N TYR A 121 15.94 12.89 -5.08
CA TYR A 121 15.79 11.64 -4.32
C TYR A 121 15.74 10.38 -5.21
N LEU A 122 15.54 10.53 -6.53
CA LEU A 122 15.60 9.43 -7.51
C LEU A 122 17.00 9.24 -8.10
N TYR A 123 17.76 10.32 -8.20
CA TYR A 123 19.12 10.35 -8.75
C TYR A 123 19.87 11.62 -8.31
N ASP A 124 20.98 11.42 -7.61
CA ASP A 124 22.03 12.41 -7.36
C ASP A 124 23.40 11.87 -7.76
N ALA A 125 24.23 12.73 -8.35
CA ALA A 125 25.58 12.33 -8.78
C ALA A 125 26.51 11.94 -7.62
N ASN A 126 26.19 12.34 -6.38
CA ASN A 126 26.93 11.97 -5.17
C ASN A 126 26.34 10.75 -4.44
N ARG A 127 25.30 10.10 -4.98
CA ARG A 127 24.60 8.95 -4.38
C ARG A 127 23.91 9.25 -3.04
N HIS A 128 23.37 10.46 -2.89
CA HIS A 128 22.41 10.79 -1.83
C HIS A 128 20.98 10.70 -2.40
N ASP A 129 20.62 9.50 -2.84
CA ASP A 129 19.34 9.16 -3.47
C ASP A 129 18.90 7.74 -3.05
N LEU A 130 17.73 7.29 -3.52
CA LEU A 130 17.13 5.99 -3.17
C LEU A 130 17.64 4.80 -4.03
N HIS A 131 18.69 5.00 -4.83
CA HIS A 131 19.25 4.05 -5.80
C HIS A 131 18.22 3.44 -6.78
N VAL A 132 17.18 4.22 -7.09
CA VAL A 132 16.05 3.82 -7.95
C VAL A 132 16.48 3.65 -9.40
N LYS A 133 17.43 4.47 -9.86
CA LYS A 133 18.00 4.37 -11.21
C LYS A 133 18.64 2.99 -11.45
N GLU A 134 19.41 2.47 -10.50
CA GLU A 134 20.02 1.15 -10.62
C GLU A 134 18.99 -0.01 -10.60
N ALA A 135 17.81 0.18 -9.98
CA ALA A 135 16.70 -0.76 -10.11
C ALA A 135 16.07 -0.71 -11.52
N TRP A 136 15.92 0.49 -12.11
CA TRP A 136 15.45 0.66 -13.48
C TRP A 136 16.45 0.14 -14.52
N GLU A 137 17.76 0.28 -14.30
CA GLU A 137 18.82 -0.29 -15.13
C GLU A 137 18.82 -1.82 -15.11
N GLN A 138 18.38 -2.44 -14.00
CA GLN A 138 18.12 -3.87 -13.91
C GLN A 138 16.82 -4.31 -14.60
N GLY A 139 16.00 -3.37 -15.08
CA GLY A 139 14.79 -3.63 -15.86
C GLY A 139 13.48 -3.66 -15.08
N TYR A 140 13.47 -3.24 -13.81
CA TYR A 140 12.28 -3.21 -12.95
C TYR A 140 11.72 -1.80 -12.89
N THR A 141 10.43 -1.64 -13.17
CA THR A 141 9.75 -0.33 -13.27
C THR A 141 8.36 -0.33 -12.60
N GLY A 142 8.07 -1.38 -11.80
CA GLY A 142 6.81 -1.60 -11.10
C GLY A 142 5.77 -2.36 -11.93
N LYS A 143 6.17 -2.87 -13.10
CA LYS A 143 5.23 -3.31 -14.13
C LYS A 143 4.40 -4.52 -13.69
N GLY A 144 3.09 -4.36 -13.72
CA GLY A 144 2.13 -5.39 -13.33
C GLY A 144 1.82 -5.42 -11.83
N ILE A 145 2.48 -4.58 -11.03
CA ILE A 145 2.11 -4.32 -9.64
C ILE A 145 1.05 -3.21 -9.60
N VAL A 146 0.16 -3.30 -8.61
CA VAL A 146 -0.97 -2.38 -8.42
C VAL A 146 -0.85 -1.75 -7.03
N VAL A 147 -0.77 -0.42 -6.98
CA VAL A 147 -0.70 0.38 -5.75
C VAL A 147 -1.99 1.21 -5.61
N SER A 148 -2.45 1.43 -4.38
CA SER A 148 -3.56 2.33 -4.08
C SER A 148 -3.19 3.31 -2.97
N ILE A 149 -3.50 4.58 -3.19
CA ILE A 149 -3.33 5.66 -2.21
C ILE A 149 -4.63 5.80 -1.40
N LEU A 150 -4.59 5.65 -0.06
CA LEU A 150 -5.75 5.78 0.82
C LEU A 150 -5.78 7.18 1.43
N ASP A 151 -6.53 8.13 0.86
CA ASP A 151 -6.33 9.56 1.11
C ASP A 151 -7.56 10.45 0.73
N ASP A 152 -7.35 11.70 0.32
CA ASP A 152 -8.36 12.68 -0.10
C ASP A 152 -8.89 12.51 -1.54
N GLY A 153 -8.32 11.56 -2.29
CA GLY A 153 -8.68 11.19 -3.65
C GLY A 153 -7.51 11.23 -4.64
N ILE A 154 -7.76 10.85 -5.89
CA ILE A 154 -6.76 10.86 -6.97
C ILE A 154 -7.32 11.53 -8.22
N GLU A 155 -6.64 12.55 -8.74
CA GLU A 155 -6.97 13.17 -10.02
C GLU A 155 -6.65 12.19 -11.16
N LYS A 156 -7.50 11.19 -11.37
CA LYS A 156 -7.34 10.09 -12.35
C LYS A 156 -7.15 10.56 -13.80
N ASN A 157 -7.54 11.80 -14.09
CA ASN A 157 -7.39 12.44 -15.39
C ASN A 157 -6.25 13.47 -15.43
N HIS A 158 -5.36 13.46 -14.42
CA HIS A 158 -4.07 14.13 -14.45
C HIS A 158 -3.27 13.55 -15.63
N PRO A 159 -2.70 14.39 -16.50
CA PRO A 159 -2.09 13.92 -17.76
C PRO A 159 -0.89 12.98 -17.52
N ASP A 160 -0.29 13.08 -16.34
CA ASP A 160 0.84 12.26 -15.87
C ASP A 160 0.44 11.02 -15.05
N LEU A 161 -0.86 10.82 -14.77
CA LEU A 161 -1.38 9.64 -14.05
C LEU A 161 -2.29 8.77 -14.93
N GLN A 162 -3.00 9.38 -15.89
CA GLN A 162 -4.11 8.75 -16.64
C GLN A 162 -3.76 7.44 -17.38
N GLU A 163 -2.49 7.21 -17.76
CA GLU A 163 -2.09 5.95 -18.43
C GLU A 163 -1.82 4.83 -17.42
N ASN A 164 -1.34 5.18 -16.23
CA ASN A 164 -1.10 4.27 -15.12
C ASN A 164 -2.32 4.10 -14.21
N TYR A 165 -3.33 4.97 -14.32
CA TYR A 165 -4.56 4.87 -13.53
C TYR A 165 -5.25 3.49 -13.67
N ASP A 166 -5.80 3.03 -12.56
CA ASP A 166 -6.57 1.79 -12.45
C ASP A 166 -7.83 1.98 -11.59
N ALA A 167 -8.99 1.85 -12.24
CA ALA A 167 -10.29 1.93 -11.59
C ALA A 167 -10.56 0.75 -10.64
N ALA A 168 -9.95 -0.43 -10.84
CA ALA A 168 -10.10 -1.56 -9.93
C ALA A 168 -9.22 -1.42 -8.67
N ALA A 169 -8.27 -0.48 -8.68
CA ALA A 169 -7.50 -0.07 -7.51
C ALA A 169 -8.09 1.17 -6.81
N SER A 170 -9.32 1.57 -7.17
CA SER A 170 -9.90 2.86 -6.80
C SER A 170 -11.33 2.75 -6.28
N TYR A 171 -11.72 3.64 -5.37
CA TYR A 171 -13.10 3.78 -4.89
C TYR A 171 -13.31 5.10 -4.15
N ASP A 172 -14.53 5.63 -4.11
CA ASP A 172 -14.90 6.74 -3.23
C ASP A 172 -15.72 6.20 -2.04
N VAL A 173 -15.14 6.24 -0.85
CA VAL A 173 -15.81 5.78 0.38
C VAL A 173 -16.62 6.91 1.02
N ASN A 174 -16.26 8.18 0.78
CA ASN A 174 -17.00 9.33 1.30
C ASN A 174 -18.37 9.46 0.62
N ASP A 175 -18.41 9.44 -0.71
CA ASP A 175 -19.63 9.57 -1.53
C ASP A 175 -20.21 8.21 -2.00
N GLN A 176 -19.50 7.10 -1.73
CA GLN A 176 -19.94 5.70 -1.93
C GLN A 176 -20.14 5.28 -3.40
N ASP A 177 -19.23 5.71 -4.27
CA ASP A 177 -19.24 5.41 -5.71
C ASP A 177 -17.82 5.04 -6.21
N PRO A 178 -17.64 4.58 -7.47
CA PRO A 178 -16.34 4.08 -7.93
C PRO A 178 -15.35 5.18 -8.40
N ASP A 179 -15.72 6.47 -8.37
CA ASP A 179 -14.88 7.55 -8.87
C ASP A 179 -14.18 8.36 -7.75
N PRO A 180 -12.89 8.11 -7.45
CA PRO A 180 -12.15 8.78 -6.37
C PRO A 180 -11.68 10.21 -6.73
N GLN A 181 -12.38 10.91 -7.63
CA GLN A 181 -11.97 12.24 -8.09
C GLN A 181 -11.99 13.24 -6.93
N PRO A 182 -10.88 13.97 -6.66
CA PRO A 182 -10.85 14.93 -5.57
C PRO A 182 -11.87 16.06 -5.79
N ARG A 183 -12.54 16.45 -4.71
CA ARG A 183 -13.42 17.61 -4.70
C ARG A 183 -12.59 18.89 -4.69
N TYR A 184 -12.60 19.62 -5.80
CA TYR A 184 -11.85 20.88 -5.96
C TYR A 184 -12.37 21.97 -5.02
N THR A 185 -11.45 22.62 -4.29
CA THR A 185 -11.71 23.79 -3.44
C THR A 185 -10.79 24.96 -3.79
N GLN A 186 -11.10 26.17 -3.32
CA GLN A 186 -10.24 27.34 -3.56
C GLN A 186 -8.86 27.22 -2.89
N LEU A 187 -8.78 26.51 -1.76
CA LEU A 187 -7.54 26.25 -1.01
C LEU A 187 -6.78 25.03 -1.54
N ASN A 188 -7.38 24.25 -2.46
CA ASN A 188 -6.90 22.96 -2.93
C ASN A 188 -6.61 22.01 -1.76
N ASP A 189 -7.57 21.85 -0.85
CA ASP A 189 -7.43 21.02 0.34
C ASP A 189 -7.18 19.56 -0.08
N ASN A 190 -8.02 19.05 -0.99
CA ASN A 190 -7.98 17.69 -1.51
C ASN A 190 -6.94 17.49 -2.62
N ARG A 191 -5.67 17.80 -2.34
CA ARG A 191 -4.53 17.69 -3.28
C ARG A 191 -3.55 16.57 -2.93
N HIS A 192 -3.66 16.02 -1.74
CA HIS A 192 -2.65 15.21 -1.09
C HIS A 192 -2.49 13.84 -1.76
N GLY A 193 -3.58 13.08 -1.93
CA GLY A 193 -3.55 11.77 -2.59
C GLY A 193 -3.09 11.84 -4.06
N THR A 194 -3.35 12.96 -4.74
CA THR A 194 -2.84 13.22 -6.10
C THR A 194 -1.34 13.48 -6.14
N ARG A 195 -0.74 14.03 -5.08
CA ARG A 195 0.71 14.20 -4.95
C ARG A 195 1.39 12.86 -4.68
N CYS A 196 0.88 12.10 -3.71
CA CYS A 196 1.36 10.77 -3.36
C CYS A 196 1.28 9.78 -4.55
N ALA A 197 0.21 9.84 -5.35
CA ALA A 197 0.06 8.99 -6.54
C ALA A 197 1.16 9.21 -7.60
N GLY A 198 1.63 10.45 -7.76
CA GLY A 198 2.70 10.79 -8.71
C GLY A 198 4.06 10.24 -8.29
N GLU A 199 4.36 10.25 -6.99
CA GLU A 199 5.62 9.72 -6.44
C GLU A 199 5.75 8.21 -6.68
N VAL A 200 4.64 7.49 -6.58
CA VAL A 200 4.58 6.07 -6.92
C VAL A 200 4.69 5.88 -8.44
N ALA A 201 3.80 6.51 -9.23
CA ALA A 201 3.53 6.06 -10.60
C ALA A 201 3.24 7.16 -11.64
N ALA A 202 3.80 8.38 -11.49
CA ALA A 202 3.82 9.35 -12.59
C ALA A 202 4.50 8.75 -13.85
N VAL A 203 3.97 9.07 -15.03
CA VAL A 203 4.25 8.36 -16.28
C VAL A 203 5.55 8.85 -16.92
N ALA A 204 6.56 7.98 -16.99
CA ALA A 204 7.84 8.34 -17.58
C ALA A 204 7.81 8.52 -19.11
N ASN A 205 8.61 9.47 -19.59
CA ASN A 205 8.88 9.83 -20.98
C ASN A 205 7.66 10.38 -21.75
N ASN A 206 6.79 11.11 -21.07
CA ASN A 206 5.64 11.81 -21.66
C ASN A 206 5.88 13.33 -21.86
N GLY A 207 6.93 13.90 -21.26
CA GLY A 207 7.26 15.33 -21.34
C GLY A 207 6.46 16.22 -20.38
N ILE A 208 5.85 15.64 -19.35
CA ILE A 208 5.06 16.31 -18.31
C ILE A 208 5.75 16.07 -16.96
N CYS A 209 5.71 17.06 -16.08
CA CYS A 209 6.22 16.98 -14.70
C CYS A 209 7.50 16.12 -14.54
N GLY A 210 7.48 15.08 -13.71
CA GLY A 210 8.60 14.19 -13.41
C GLY A 210 8.25 12.73 -13.71
N VAL A 211 8.67 11.80 -12.86
CA VAL A 211 8.34 10.36 -12.95
C VAL A 211 8.10 9.74 -11.58
N GLY A 212 7.27 8.70 -11.53
CA GLY A 212 7.15 7.88 -10.32
C GLY A 212 8.31 6.88 -10.18
N ILE A 213 8.60 6.44 -8.96
CA ILE A 213 9.58 5.36 -8.71
C ILE A 213 9.20 4.10 -9.48
N ALA A 214 7.91 3.79 -9.51
CA ALA A 214 7.31 2.64 -10.19
C ALA A 214 6.48 3.12 -11.39
N TYR A 215 7.09 3.86 -12.32
CA TYR A 215 6.42 4.51 -13.46
C TYR A 215 5.70 3.58 -14.46
N ASN A 216 5.75 2.25 -14.30
CA ASN A 216 4.89 1.30 -15.04
C ASN A 216 3.99 0.44 -14.13
N ALA A 217 3.95 0.71 -12.82
CA ALA A 217 2.90 0.18 -11.96
C ALA A 217 1.54 0.77 -12.32
N LYS A 218 0.50 0.08 -11.88
CA LYS A 218 -0.86 0.61 -11.87
C LYS A 218 -1.12 1.33 -10.56
N ILE A 219 -1.79 2.48 -10.65
CA ILE A 219 -2.08 3.36 -9.52
C ILE A 219 -3.58 3.64 -9.42
N GLY A 220 -4.13 3.41 -8.24
CA GLY A 220 -5.47 3.85 -7.87
C GLY A 220 -5.45 4.76 -6.66
N GLY A 221 -6.63 5.18 -6.26
CA GLY A 221 -6.80 5.97 -5.05
C GLY A 221 -8.16 5.72 -4.43
N VAL A 222 -8.20 5.75 -3.11
CA VAL A 222 -9.42 5.68 -2.32
C VAL A 222 -9.65 7.05 -1.70
N ARG A 223 -10.73 7.72 -2.10
CA ARG A 223 -11.18 8.96 -1.45
C ARG A 223 -11.92 8.57 -0.17
N MET A 224 -11.27 8.80 0.97
CA MET A 224 -11.78 8.47 2.30
C MET A 224 -11.54 9.57 3.36
N LEU A 225 -10.62 10.51 3.13
CA LEU A 225 -10.34 11.64 4.04
C LEU A 225 -11.20 12.91 3.81
N ASP A 226 -11.91 13.05 2.68
CA ASP A 226 -12.72 14.23 2.37
C ASP A 226 -14.14 14.14 2.97
N GLY A 227 -14.21 13.78 4.26
CA GLY A 227 -15.47 13.54 4.97
C GLY A 227 -15.26 13.06 6.41
N GLU A 228 -16.31 12.50 7.01
CA GLU A 228 -16.23 11.90 8.34
C GLU A 228 -15.53 10.53 8.25
N VAL A 229 -14.34 10.43 8.86
CA VAL A 229 -13.58 9.18 8.96
C VAL A 229 -14.08 8.39 10.17
N THR A 230 -14.44 7.13 9.96
CA THR A 230 -14.94 6.21 10.98
C THR A 230 -14.32 4.82 10.78
N ASP A 231 -14.34 3.97 11.81
CA ASP A 231 -13.89 2.56 11.79
C ASP A 231 -14.40 1.80 10.54
N ALA A 232 -15.63 2.07 10.11
CA ALA A 232 -16.22 1.44 8.92
C ALA A 232 -15.70 2.01 7.58
N VAL A 233 -15.30 3.29 7.55
CA VAL A 233 -14.66 3.95 6.39
C VAL A 233 -13.24 3.45 6.22
N GLU A 234 -12.48 3.41 7.32
CA GLU A 234 -11.11 2.89 7.39
C GLU A 234 -11.07 1.42 6.97
N ALA A 235 -11.90 0.56 7.59
CA ALA A 235 -11.98 -0.86 7.28
C ALA A 235 -12.38 -1.16 5.82
N ARG A 236 -13.28 -0.35 5.24
CA ARG A 236 -13.67 -0.48 3.82
C ARG A 236 -12.51 -0.09 2.89
N SER A 237 -11.76 0.93 3.26
CA SER A 237 -10.61 1.44 2.49
C SER A 237 -9.44 0.44 2.51
N LEU A 238 -9.06 -0.02 3.71
CA LEU A 238 -8.03 -1.05 3.94
C LEU A 238 -8.37 -2.40 3.30
N GLY A 239 -9.68 -2.71 3.21
CA GLY A 239 -10.22 -3.94 2.64
C GLY A 239 -10.64 -3.85 1.16
N LEU A 240 -10.34 -2.76 0.45
CA LEU A 240 -10.73 -2.61 -0.96
C LEU A 240 -9.95 -3.59 -1.85
N ASN A 241 -10.66 -4.44 -2.60
CA ASN A 241 -10.11 -5.30 -3.68
C ASN A 241 -8.74 -5.97 -3.39
N PRO A 242 -8.57 -6.68 -2.25
CA PRO A 242 -7.26 -7.13 -1.76
C PRO A 242 -6.62 -8.26 -2.57
N ASN A 243 -7.31 -8.81 -3.57
CA ASN A 243 -6.74 -9.76 -4.54
C ASN A 243 -6.32 -9.09 -5.87
N HIS A 244 -6.46 -7.77 -5.97
CA HIS A 244 -6.08 -6.95 -7.13
C HIS A 244 -5.03 -5.91 -6.73
N ILE A 245 -5.31 -5.15 -5.67
CA ILE A 245 -4.35 -4.21 -5.07
C ILE A 245 -3.26 -5.01 -4.36
N HIS A 246 -2.01 -4.65 -4.61
CA HIS A 246 -0.85 -5.31 -3.98
C HIS A 246 -0.35 -4.52 -2.75
N ILE A 247 -0.29 -3.20 -2.91
CA ILE A 247 0.28 -2.27 -1.94
C ILE A 247 -0.73 -1.15 -1.68
N TYR A 248 -0.93 -0.83 -0.41
CA TYR A 248 -1.72 0.31 0.05
C TYR A 248 -0.76 1.31 0.67
N SER A 249 -0.81 2.57 0.26
CA SER A 249 -0.04 3.66 0.87
C SER A 249 -0.99 4.58 1.62
N ALA A 250 -0.68 4.87 2.88
CA ALA A 250 -1.46 5.75 3.74
C ALA A 250 -0.54 6.64 4.59
N SER A 251 -1.07 7.78 5.01
CA SER A 251 -0.34 8.75 5.84
C SER A 251 -1.24 9.51 6.82
N TRP A 252 -2.34 8.86 7.19
CA TRP A 252 -3.31 9.31 8.19
C TRP A 252 -3.22 8.44 9.44
N GLY A 253 -3.68 9.00 10.55
CA GLY A 253 -3.65 8.37 11.88
C GLY A 253 -4.41 9.27 12.86
N PRO A 254 -4.10 9.20 14.17
CA PRO A 254 -4.56 10.16 15.16
C PRO A 254 -4.05 11.59 14.87
N GLU A 255 -4.44 12.56 15.69
CA GLU A 255 -3.92 13.93 15.58
C GLU A 255 -2.48 13.97 16.14
N ASP A 256 -1.52 14.38 15.29
CA ASP A 256 -0.07 14.53 15.55
C ASP A 256 0.26 15.66 16.56
N ASP A 257 -0.32 15.60 17.76
CA ASP A 257 -0.44 16.72 18.70
C ASP A 257 0.35 16.57 20.00
N GLY A 258 1.15 15.51 20.15
CA GLY A 258 1.98 15.25 21.32
C GLY A 258 1.20 14.84 22.57
N LYS A 259 -0.09 14.51 22.46
CA LYS A 259 -0.96 14.13 23.60
C LYS A 259 -1.91 12.98 23.31
N THR A 260 -2.32 12.77 22.06
CA THR A 260 -3.27 11.74 21.67
C THR A 260 -2.66 10.33 21.77
N VAL A 261 -3.48 9.33 22.06
CA VAL A 261 -3.11 7.90 22.02
C VAL A 261 -4.34 7.19 21.46
N ASP A 262 -4.27 6.79 20.19
CA ASP A 262 -5.41 6.16 19.49
C ASP A 262 -4.90 5.32 18.31
N GLY A 263 -5.76 4.49 17.73
CA GLY A 263 -5.36 3.54 16.69
C GLY A 263 -6.54 2.85 16.01
N PRO A 264 -6.29 1.80 15.21
CA PRO A 264 -7.34 1.08 14.52
C PRO A 264 -8.36 0.52 15.50
N ALA A 265 -9.60 0.97 15.34
CA ALA A 265 -10.74 0.37 15.99
C ALA A 265 -11.03 -1.04 15.43
N ARG A 266 -12.10 -1.68 15.94
CA ARG A 266 -12.36 -3.11 15.76
C ARG A 266 -12.41 -3.53 14.29
N LEU A 267 -13.05 -2.77 13.41
CA LEU A 267 -13.20 -3.14 12.01
C LEU A 267 -11.91 -2.86 11.22
N ALA A 268 -11.19 -1.78 11.52
CA ALA A 268 -9.91 -1.45 10.90
C ALA A 268 -8.83 -2.51 11.24
N GLU A 269 -8.73 -2.95 12.50
CA GLU A 269 -7.82 -4.03 12.92
C GLU A 269 -8.23 -5.39 12.28
N GLU A 270 -9.53 -5.69 12.19
CA GLU A 270 -10.02 -6.87 11.45
C GLU A 270 -9.71 -6.76 9.94
N ALA A 271 -9.70 -5.55 9.36
CA ALA A 271 -9.34 -5.31 7.97
C ALA A 271 -7.85 -5.52 7.70
N PHE A 272 -6.96 -4.98 8.56
CA PHE A 272 -5.52 -5.25 8.50
C PHE A 272 -5.24 -6.76 8.59
N PHE A 273 -5.79 -7.43 9.62
CA PHE A 273 -5.61 -8.87 9.81
C PHE A 273 -6.10 -9.67 8.59
N ARG A 274 -7.24 -9.33 8.00
CA ARG A 274 -7.73 -9.99 6.78
C ARG A 274 -6.85 -9.66 5.57
N GLY A 275 -6.38 -8.44 5.43
CA GLY A 275 -5.46 -8.01 4.37
C GLY A 275 -4.18 -8.84 4.36
N VAL A 276 -3.48 -8.93 5.49
CA VAL A 276 -2.21 -9.67 5.57
C VAL A 276 -2.35 -11.20 5.48
N ASN A 277 -3.53 -11.76 5.80
CA ASN A 277 -3.77 -13.21 5.73
C ASN A 277 -4.45 -13.70 4.43
N GLN A 278 -5.23 -12.85 3.76
CA GLN A 278 -6.09 -13.24 2.63
C GLN A 278 -5.81 -12.43 1.36
N GLY A 279 -5.24 -11.24 1.48
CA GLY A 279 -4.84 -10.41 0.35
C GLY A 279 -3.75 -11.05 -0.50
N ARG A 280 -3.62 -10.59 -1.75
CA ARG A 280 -2.70 -11.13 -2.76
C ARG A 280 -2.72 -12.66 -2.85
N GLY A 281 -3.91 -13.27 -2.79
CA GLY A 281 -4.07 -14.73 -2.83
C GLY A 281 -3.49 -15.48 -1.62
N GLY A 282 -3.36 -14.83 -0.47
CA GLY A 282 -2.78 -15.38 0.76
C GLY A 282 -1.32 -15.02 1.01
N LEU A 283 -0.68 -14.24 0.11
CA LEU A 283 0.65 -13.64 0.37
C LEU A 283 0.57 -12.45 1.33
N GLY A 284 -0.60 -11.84 1.46
CA GLY A 284 -0.87 -10.68 2.29
C GLY A 284 -0.70 -9.36 1.55
N SER A 285 -1.69 -8.47 1.71
CA SER A 285 -1.61 -7.05 1.38
C SER A 285 -0.40 -6.41 2.07
N ILE A 286 0.28 -5.49 1.38
CA ILE A 286 1.35 -4.68 1.98
C ILE A 286 0.78 -3.31 2.29
N TYR A 287 0.75 -2.94 3.57
CA TYR A 287 0.33 -1.61 4.03
C TYR A 287 1.57 -0.78 4.35
N VAL A 288 1.79 0.32 3.64
CA VAL A 288 2.92 1.24 3.85
C VAL A 288 2.37 2.49 4.53
N TRP A 289 2.99 2.89 5.64
CA TRP A 289 2.47 3.94 6.50
C TRP A 289 3.51 5.03 6.78
N ALA A 290 3.08 6.29 6.81
CA ALA A 290 3.92 7.39 7.27
C ALA A 290 3.96 7.40 8.81
N SER A 291 5.12 7.70 9.40
CA SER A 291 5.31 7.65 10.87
C SER A 291 4.82 8.90 11.64
N GLY A 292 3.92 9.72 11.09
CA GLY A 292 3.43 10.96 11.73
C GLY A 292 4.30 12.21 11.51
N ASN A 293 3.77 13.39 11.81
CA ASN A 293 4.39 14.72 11.62
C ASN A 293 4.47 15.56 12.92
N GLY A 294 4.24 14.93 14.08
CA GLY A 294 4.16 15.55 15.41
C GLY A 294 5.50 15.90 16.06
N GLY A 295 6.62 15.80 15.35
CA GLY A 295 7.97 16.02 15.91
C GLY A 295 8.16 17.41 16.56
N ARG A 296 7.44 18.44 16.08
CA ARG A 296 7.42 19.78 16.68
C ARG A 296 6.72 19.80 18.04
N GLU A 297 5.65 19.04 18.19
CA GLU A 297 4.86 18.91 19.41
C GLU A 297 5.43 17.80 20.33
N HIS A 298 6.62 17.28 19.99
CA HIS A 298 7.32 16.20 20.69
C HIS A 298 6.48 14.93 20.83
N ASP A 299 5.76 14.56 19.76
CA ASP A 299 5.04 13.30 19.72
C ASP A 299 5.98 12.09 19.53
N SER A 300 5.46 10.89 19.81
CA SER A 300 6.16 9.63 19.68
C SER A 300 5.22 8.60 19.06
N CYS A 301 5.51 8.23 17.82
CA CYS A 301 4.66 7.45 16.94
C CYS A 301 4.25 6.04 17.44
N ASN A 302 4.80 5.54 18.55
CA ASN A 302 4.24 4.36 19.24
C ASN A 302 2.89 4.65 19.94
N CYS A 303 2.45 5.91 20.00
CA CYS A 303 1.12 6.35 20.43
C CYS A 303 0.09 6.36 19.29
N ASP A 304 0.52 6.25 18.02
CA ASP A 304 -0.34 5.97 16.88
C ASP A 304 -0.41 4.45 16.64
N GLY A 305 -1.58 3.85 16.86
CA GLY A 305 -1.79 2.42 16.67
C GLY A 305 -1.74 1.94 15.21
N TYR A 306 -1.82 2.84 14.23
CA TYR A 306 -1.65 2.50 12.80
C TYR A 306 -0.18 2.28 12.46
N THR A 307 0.69 3.26 12.71
CA THR A 307 2.14 3.10 12.50
C THR A 307 2.80 2.12 13.48
N ASN A 308 2.25 1.96 14.69
CA ASN A 308 2.70 0.96 15.68
C ASN A 308 2.22 -0.49 15.39
N SER A 309 1.35 -0.69 14.39
CA SER A 309 0.88 -2.03 14.03
C SER A 309 2.01 -2.89 13.44
N ILE A 310 1.94 -4.22 13.65
CA ILE A 310 2.88 -5.14 12.99
C ILE A 310 2.55 -5.34 11.50
N TYR A 311 1.31 -5.03 11.10
CA TYR A 311 0.79 -5.25 9.74
C TYR A 311 1.15 -4.12 8.77
N THR A 312 1.55 -2.97 9.30
CA THR A 312 2.04 -1.82 8.56
C THR A 312 3.56 -1.89 8.41
N LEU A 313 4.06 -1.28 7.34
CA LEU A 313 5.47 -1.08 7.05
C LEU A 313 5.71 0.42 7.19
N SER A 314 6.10 0.81 8.41
CA SER A 314 6.14 2.20 8.86
C SER A 314 7.44 2.89 8.46
N ILE A 315 7.29 4.07 7.84
CA ILE A 315 8.35 4.81 7.17
C ILE A 315 8.43 6.24 7.72
N SER A 316 9.64 6.61 8.16
CA SER A 316 9.99 7.97 8.60
C SER A 316 10.70 8.75 7.48
N SER A 317 11.06 10.00 7.76
CA SER A 317 11.69 10.90 6.79
C SER A 317 13.13 11.26 7.16
N THR A 318 13.96 11.47 6.13
CA THR A 318 15.20 12.23 6.25
C THR A 318 15.19 13.44 5.30
N THR A 319 15.92 14.50 5.67
CA THR A 319 16.11 15.67 4.80
C THR A 319 17.13 15.38 3.69
N GLN A 320 17.26 16.30 2.72
CA GLN A 320 18.26 16.21 1.65
C GLN A 320 19.70 16.06 2.17
N LEU A 321 20.02 16.69 3.30
CA LEU A 321 21.35 16.62 3.92
C LEU A 321 21.49 15.47 4.94
N GLY A 322 20.53 14.52 4.95
CA GLY A 322 20.57 13.34 5.79
C GLY A 322 20.25 13.61 7.27
N ASN A 323 19.50 14.67 7.58
CA ASN A 323 19.16 15.01 8.97
C ASN A 323 17.73 14.59 9.32
N VAL A 324 17.42 14.49 10.62
CA VAL A 324 16.05 14.25 11.10
C VAL A 324 15.24 15.53 10.84
N PRO A 325 14.15 15.49 10.06
CA PRO A 325 13.32 16.66 9.80
C PRO A 325 12.58 17.10 11.06
N TRP A 326 12.29 18.41 11.17
CA TRP A 326 11.63 19.02 12.33
C TRP A 326 10.23 18.45 12.67
N TYR A 327 9.58 17.82 11.70
CA TYR A 327 8.26 17.19 11.84
C TYR A 327 8.34 15.69 12.16
N SER A 328 9.49 15.03 11.97
CA SER A 328 9.55 13.56 12.10
C SER A 328 9.40 13.13 13.55
N GLU A 329 8.57 12.11 13.78
CA GLU A 329 8.46 11.45 15.06
C GLU A 329 9.43 10.28 15.19
N ALA A 330 9.84 9.99 16.42
CA ALA A 330 10.72 8.87 16.73
C ALA A 330 10.00 7.84 17.61
N CYS A 331 10.08 6.57 17.20
CA CYS A 331 9.50 5.44 17.93
C CYS A 331 10.18 4.13 17.48
N SER A 332 9.98 3.04 18.23
CA SER A 332 10.61 1.75 17.94
C SER A 332 9.85 0.88 16.93
N SER A 333 8.68 1.30 16.47
CA SER A 333 7.89 0.62 15.43
C SER A 333 8.35 0.92 13.99
N THR A 334 9.01 2.06 13.74
CA THR A 334 9.54 2.42 12.42
C THR A 334 10.48 1.34 11.88
N LEU A 335 10.31 0.96 10.60
CA LEU A 335 11.18 -0.01 9.93
C LEU A 335 12.30 0.65 9.13
N ALA A 336 12.02 1.75 8.43
CA ALA A 336 12.99 2.40 7.54
C ALA A 336 12.61 3.86 7.25
N THR A 337 13.40 4.48 6.38
CA THR A 337 13.32 5.90 6.01
C THR A 337 13.37 6.09 4.51
N THR A 338 12.72 7.14 4.01
CA THR A 338 13.00 7.72 2.69
C THR A 338 13.24 9.23 2.79
N TYR A 339 13.65 9.84 1.68
CA TYR A 339 13.78 11.29 1.60
C TYR A 339 12.43 12.01 1.61
N SER A 340 12.41 13.19 2.22
CA SER A 340 11.32 14.16 2.09
C SER A 340 11.89 15.60 2.24
N SER A 341 11.03 16.56 2.56
CA SER A 341 11.38 17.96 2.81
C SER A 341 12.23 18.16 4.07
N GLY A 342 13.12 19.16 4.06
CA GLY A 342 13.87 19.62 5.22
C GLY A 342 13.63 21.08 5.56
N ASN A 343 14.72 21.81 5.86
CA ASN A 343 14.68 23.26 6.04
C ASN A 343 14.53 24.01 4.69
N GLN A 344 14.34 25.33 4.73
CA GLN A 344 14.10 26.14 3.52
C GLN A 344 15.24 26.14 2.48
N ASN A 345 16.46 25.75 2.87
CA ASN A 345 17.61 25.63 1.97
C ASN A 345 17.73 24.22 1.36
N GLU A 346 16.93 23.26 1.82
CA GLU A 346 16.89 21.89 1.31
C GLU A 346 15.75 21.72 0.32
N LYS A 347 15.97 20.89 -0.70
CA LYS A 347 14.95 20.57 -1.69
C LYS A 347 13.80 19.79 -1.04
N GLN A 348 12.63 19.91 -1.65
CA GLN A 348 11.40 19.21 -1.26
C GLN A 348 11.06 18.15 -2.33
N ILE A 349 9.90 17.50 -2.17
CA ILE A 349 9.45 16.47 -3.11
C ILE A 349 8.78 17.13 -4.32
N VAL A 350 9.16 16.64 -5.51
CA VAL A 350 8.64 17.07 -6.81
C VAL A 350 7.72 15.98 -7.36
N THR A 351 6.45 16.30 -7.61
CA THR A 351 5.42 15.32 -8.02
C THR A 351 4.22 16.00 -8.72
N THR A 352 3.24 15.21 -9.16
CA THR A 352 1.96 15.67 -9.72
C THR A 352 1.15 16.46 -8.69
N ASP A 353 0.30 17.39 -9.12
CA ASP A 353 -0.49 18.22 -8.21
C ASP A 353 -1.89 18.52 -8.79
N LEU A 354 -2.84 18.81 -7.89
CA LEU A 354 -4.24 19.02 -8.24
C LEU A 354 -4.42 20.14 -9.29
N ASN A 355 -5.41 19.99 -10.17
CA ASN A 355 -5.65 20.84 -11.34
C ASN A 355 -4.61 20.65 -12.45
N LYS A 356 -4.10 19.43 -12.66
CA LYS A 356 -3.17 19.05 -13.74
C LYS A 356 -1.84 19.80 -13.67
N LYS A 357 -1.34 19.99 -12.45
CA LYS A 357 -0.14 20.78 -12.12
C LYS A 357 1.03 19.86 -11.76
N CYS A 358 2.19 20.47 -11.57
CA CYS A 358 3.36 19.84 -11.01
C CYS A 358 3.81 20.68 -9.83
N THR A 359 4.01 20.08 -8.67
CA THR A 359 4.54 20.72 -7.47
C THR A 359 6.01 20.36 -7.30
N ASP A 360 6.80 21.28 -6.78
CA ASP A 360 8.15 21.08 -6.26
C ASP A 360 8.19 21.33 -4.73
N SER A 361 7.02 21.26 -4.08
CA SER A 361 6.79 21.59 -2.68
C SER A 361 5.79 20.63 -2.01
N HIS A 362 6.03 19.33 -2.16
CA HIS A 362 5.44 18.30 -1.29
C HIS A 362 6.42 17.95 -0.14
N THR A 363 5.86 17.67 1.04
CA THR A 363 6.54 17.79 2.33
C THR A 363 5.91 16.86 3.37
N GLY A 364 6.63 16.53 4.45
CA GLY A 364 6.15 15.71 5.56
C GLY A 364 6.52 14.23 5.42
N THR A 365 6.26 13.42 6.45
CA THR A 365 6.38 11.94 6.37
C THR A 365 5.38 11.34 5.40
N SER A 366 4.31 12.06 5.09
CA SER A 366 3.31 11.67 4.10
C SER A 366 3.83 11.61 2.66
N ALA A 367 4.93 12.30 2.34
CA ALA A 367 5.66 12.13 1.07
C ALA A 367 6.69 10.98 1.12
N SER A 368 7.08 10.50 2.29
CA SER A 368 8.01 9.37 2.42
C SER A 368 7.34 8.01 2.16
N ALA A 369 6.15 7.78 2.72
CA ALA A 369 5.43 6.52 2.53
C ALA A 369 5.11 6.17 1.05
N PRO A 370 4.72 7.12 0.17
CA PRO A 370 4.56 6.88 -1.27
C PRO A 370 5.85 6.48 -1.98
N LEU A 371 6.98 7.11 -1.63
CA LEU A 371 8.29 6.74 -2.20
C LEU A 371 8.64 5.29 -1.82
N ALA A 372 8.46 4.93 -0.54
CA ALA A 372 8.63 3.55 -0.08
C ALA A 372 7.69 2.56 -0.80
N ALA A 373 6.40 2.91 -0.98
CA ALA A 373 5.44 2.10 -1.73
C ALA A 373 5.87 1.90 -3.19
N GLY A 374 6.46 2.92 -3.82
CA GLY A 374 7.08 2.81 -5.14
C GLY A 374 8.25 1.82 -5.16
N ILE A 375 9.17 1.88 -4.19
CA ILE A 375 10.32 0.95 -4.10
C ILE A 375 9.84 -0.49 -3.88
N ILE A 376 8.86 -0.68 -3.01
CA ILE A 376 8.22 -1.97 -2.72
C ILE A 376 7.57 -2.55 -4.00
N ALA A 377 7.01 -1.70 -4.87
CA ALA A 377 6.49 -2.14 -6.16
C ALA A 377 7.59 -2.63 -7.13
N LEU A 378 8.79 -2.03 -7.09
CA LEU A 378 9.95 -2.56 -7.84
C LEU A 378 10.38 -3.93 -7.31
N ALA A 379 10.43 -4.10 -5.98
CA ALA A 379 10.77 -5.37 -5.33
C ALA A 379 9.73 -6.47 -5.60
N LEU A 380 8.43 -6.14 -5.63
CA LEU A 380 7.37 -7.08 -6.01
C LEU A 380 7.40 -7.47 -7.50
N GLU A 381 7.82 -6.59 -8.41
CA GLU A 381 8.06 -6.98 -9.81
C GLU A 381 9.24 -7.97 -9.90
N ALA A 382 10.27 -7.79 -9.06
CA ALA A 382 11.41 -8.69 -8.99
C ALA A 382 11.07 -10.08 -8.42
N ASN A 383 10.14 -10.15 -7.46
CA ASN A 383 9.59 -11.41 -6.96
C ASN A 383 8.15 -11.24 -6.46
N ASN A 384 7.18 -11.66 -7.27
CA ASN A 384 5.76 -11.52 -6.96
C ASN A 384 5.26 -12.46 -5.85
N ASN A 385 6.06 -13.45 -5.44
CA ASN A 385 5.74 -14.42 -4.39
C ASN A 385 6.11 -13.93 -2.98
N LEU A 386 6.72 -12.75 -2.84
CA LEU A 386 7.05 -12.17 -1.53
C LEU A 386 5.77 -11.95 -0.71
N THR A 387 5.72 -12.52 0.49
CA THR A 387 4.68 -12.24 1.48
C THR A 387 4.84 -10.83 2.08
N TRP A 388 3.83 -10.37 2.80
CA TRP A 388 3.91 -9.10 3.56
C TRP A 388 5.09 -9.08 4.56
N ARG A 389 5.37 -10.22 5.21
CA ARG A 389 6.54 -10.39 6.09
C ARG A 389 7.85 -10.43 5.34
N ASP A 390 7.92 -11.14 4.21
CA ASP A 390 9.12 -11.15 3.36
C ASP A 390 9.54 -9.73 2.97
N MET A 391 8.58 -8.84 2.67
CA MET A 391 8.87 -7.44 2.36
C MET A 391 9.48 -6.68 3.55
N GLN A 392 8.96 -6.87 4.76
CA GLN A 392 9.55 -6.26 5.96
C GLN A 392 10.97 -6.81 6.22
N HIS A 393 11.20 -8.12 6.05
CA HIS A 393 12.54 -8.73 6.12
C HIS A 393 13.52 -8.14 5.09
N LEU A 394 13.09 -7.94 3.84
CA LEU A 394 13.92 -7.29 2.81
C LEU A 394 14.32 -5.87 3.22
N VAL A 395 13.38 -5.08 3.73
CA VAL A 395 13.65 -3.73 4.24
C VAL A 395 14.70 -3.78 5.36
N VAL A 396 14.50 -4.61 6.40
CA VAL A 396 15.45 -4.76 7.52
C VAL A 396 16.87 -5.17 7.06
N GLN A 397 16.98 -5.96 5.99
CA GLN A 397 18.28 -6.45 5.49
C GLN A 397 18.97 -5.54 4.47
N THR A 398 18.25 -4.61 3.83
CA THR A 398 18.78 -3.78 2.73
C THR A 398 18.80 -2.28 3.01
N SER A 399 18.07 -1.79 4.02
CA SER A 399 18.15 -0.40 4.43
C SER A 399 19.56 0.01 4.83
N ASN A 400 19.93 1.24 4.49
CA ASN A 400 21.27 1.76 4.63
C ASN A 400 21.33 2.89 5.68
N PRO A 401 22.05 2.72 6.80
CA PRO A 401 22.23 3.77 7.81
C PRO A 401 23.27 4.84 7.40
N ALA A 402 24.02 4.61 6.31
CA ALA A 402 25.04 5.57 5.86
C ALA A 402 24.42 6.91 5.44
N HIS A 403 25.16 8.00 5.67
CA HIS A 403 24.75 9.38 5.35
C HIS A 403 23.52 9.90 6.13
N LEU A 404 23.03 9.16 7.13
CA LEU A 404 21.94 9.55 8.01
C LEU A 404 22.46 9.99 9.39
N ASN A 405 22.29 11.26 9.71
CA ASN A 405 22.72 11.91 10.94
C ASN A 405 21.62 11.84 12.00
N THR A 406 21.91 11.18 13.12
CA THR A 406 21.11 11.19 14.35
C THR A 406 22.00 10.80 15.54
N ASN A 407 21.56 11.09 16.76
CA ASN A 407 22.27 10.80 18.00
C ASN A 407 21.86 9.47 18.65
N ASP A 408 20.93 8.73 18.05
CA ASP A 408 20.28 7.54 18.63
C ASP A 408 20.58 6.22 17.89
N TRP A 409 21.56 6.21 16.98
CA TRP A 409 22.04 4.98 16.34
C TRP A 409 22.56 4.00 17.39
N LEU A 410 21.98 2.80 17.40
CA LEU A 410 22.39 1.68 18.25
C LEU A 410 22.61 0.42 17.41
N THR A 411 23.57 -0.42 17.81
CA THR A 411 23.79 -1.72 17.19
C THR A 411 23.00 -2.78 17.95
N ASN A 412 22.11 -3.49 17.26
CA ASN A 412 21.30 -4.55 17.86
C ASN A 412 22.08 -5.87 18.03
N GLY A 413 21.45 -6.88 18.65
CA GLY A 413 22.09 -8.15 19.01
C GLY A 413 22.64 -8.96 17.84
N VAL A 414 22.11 -8.75 16.63
CA VAL A 414 22.59 -9.39 15.39
C VAL A 414 23.53 -8.50 14.56
N GLY A 415 23.95 -7.36 15.11
CA GLY A 415 24.98 -6.49 14.52
C GLY A 415 24.47 -5.46 13.51
N ARG A 416 23.16 -5.22 13.40
CA ARG A 416 22.60 -4.17 12.55
C ARG A 416 22.51 -2.84 13.30
N GLN A 417 22.76 -1.73 12.60
CA GLN A 417 22.46 -0.41 13.13
C GLN A 417 20.96 -0.11 12.97
N VAL A 418 20.35 0.42 14.02
CA VAL A 418 18.94 0.84 14.07
C VAL A 418 18.81 2.14 14.86
N SER A 419 17.81 2.96 14.53
CA SER A 419 17.51 4.26 15.14
C SER A 419 15.98 4.38 15.30
N HIS A 420 15.51 5.03 16.35
CA HIS A 420 14.08 5.33 16.54
C HIS A 420 13.60 6.42 15.56
N SER A 421 14.52 7.26 15.08
CA SER A 421 14.25 8.29 14.06
C SER A 421 14.22 7.72 12.64
N TYR A 422 14.96 6.63 12.37
CA TYR A 422 15.18 6.14 11.00
C TYR A 422 14.87 4.65 10.74
N GLY A 423 14.49 3.89 11.76
CA GLY A 423 14.47 2.43 11.70
C GLY A 423 15.86 1.87 11.34
N TYR A 424 15.90 0.94 10.38
CA TYR A 424 17.14 0.37 9.84
C TYR A 424 17.86 1.28 8.82
N GLY A 425 17.37 2.49 8.58
CA GLY A 425 17.98 3.48 7.70
C GLY A 425 17.22 3.69 6.38
N LEU A 426 17.91 4.27 5.40
CA LEU A 426 17.35 4.68 4.11
C LEU A 426 17.05 3.47 3.22
N LEU A 427 15.87 3.42 2.59
CA LEU A 427 15.55 2.38 1.60
C LEU A 427 16.47 2.46 0.38
N ASP A 428 17.01 1.31 -0.03
CA ASP A 428 17.83 1.15 -1.24
C ASP A 428 17.07 0.27 -2.24
N ALA A 429 16.55 0.89 -3.31
CA ALA A 429 15.73 0.19 -4.29
C ALA A 429 16.51 -0.89 -5.06
N SER A 430 17.80 -0.65 -5.32
CA SER A 430 18.66 -1.57 -6.05
C SER A 430 18.99 -2.80 -5.21
N ALA A 431 19.27 -2.62 -3.93
CA ALA A 431 19.52 -3.69 -2.97
C ALA A 431 18.24 -4.51 -2.70
N MET A 432 17.09 -3.87 -2.48
CA MET A 432 15.79 -4.55 -2.32
C MET A 432 15.48 -5.43 -3.53
N VAL A 433 15.56 -4.88 -4.75
CA VAL A 433 15.34 -5.62 -6.00
C VAL A 433 16.35 -6.76 -6.17
N SER A 434 17.62 -6.55 -5.81
CA SER A 434 18.67 -7.57 -5.93
C SER A 434 18.46 -8.75 -4.97
N LEU A 435 18.08 -8.47 -3.72
CA LEU A 435 17.83 -9.50 -2.71
C LEU A 435 16.52 -10.25 -2.98
N ALA A 436 15.45 -9.54 -3.41
CA ALA A 436 14.14 -10.11 -3.74
C ALA A 436 14.22 -11.29 -4.73
N LYS A 437 15.06 -11.21 -5.76
CA LYS A 437 15.22 -12.24 -6.81
C LYS A 437 15.64 -13.60 -6.28
N ASN A 438 16.44 -13.62 -5.21
CA ASN A 438 16.99 -14.83 -4.59
C ASN A 438 16.39 -15.08 -3.20
N TRP A 439 15.34 -14.34 -2.82
CA TRP A 439 14.73 -14.46 -1.51
C TRP A 439 14.00 -15.80 -1.35
N THR A 440 14.21 -16.43 -0.20
CA THR A 440 13.46 -17.63 0.20
C THR A 440 12.40 -17.21 1.22
N THR A 441 11.12 -17.42 0.90
CA THR A 441 9.99 -17.06 1.76
C THR A 441 10.18 -17.60 3.18
N VAL A 442 10.00 -16.73 4.17
CA VAL A 442 10.18 -17.07 5.58
C VAL A 442 9.13 -18.09 6.06
N GLY A 443 9.48 -18.84 7.12
CA GLY A 443 8.55 -19.80 7.72
C GLY A 443 7.25 -19.15 8.24
N PRO A 444 6.20 -19.95 8.51
CA PRO A 444 4.93 -19.43 9.04
C PRO A 444 5.15 -18.61 10.31
N GLN A 445 4.46 -17.48 10.42
CA GLN A 445 4.55 -16.62 11.59
C GLN A 445 4.07 -17.36 12.84
N ARG A 446 4.88 -17.33 13.90
CA ARG A 446 4.54 -17.83 15.22
C ARG A 446 4.27 -16.64 16.14
N LYS A 447 3.38 -16.85 17.11
CA LYS A 447 3.03 -15.87 18.14
C LYS A 447 3.13 -16.52 19.51
N CYS A 448 4.03 -16.02 20.35
CA CYS A 448 4.12 -16.41 21.75
C CYS A 448 3.65 -15.25 22.64
N VAL A 449 2.80 -15.53 23.62
CA VAL A 449 2.27 -14.55 24.58
C VAL A 449 2.69 -15.00 25.97
N ILE A 450 3.31 -14.10 26.74
CA ILE A 450 3.76 -14.37 28.11
C ILE A 450 3.28 -13.23 29.00
N ASP A 451 2.45 -13.55 29.99
CA ASP A 451 2.15 -12.62 31.08
C ASP A 451 3.34 -12.56 32.05
N ILE A 452 3.80 -11.34 32.33
CA ILE A 452 5.04 -11.07 33.07
C ILE A 452 4.76 -10.78 34.54
N LEU A 453 3.60 -10.19 34.85
CA LEU A 453 3.28 -9.76 36.21
C LEU A 453 2.52 -10.84 36.98
N THR A 454 2.92 -11.05 38.23
CA THR A 454 2.14 -11.80 39.22
C THR A 454 1.28 -10.89 40.08
N ASP A 455 1.76 -9.66 40.29
CA ASP A 455 1.16 -8.65 41.16
C ASP A 455 1.33 -7.26 40.53
N ARG A 456 0.42 -6.34 40.88
CA ARG A 456 0.51 -4.93 40.50
C ARG A 456 1.79 -4.29 41.06
N LYS A 457 2.39 -3.36 40.30
CA LYS A 457 3.61 -2.64 40.69
C LYS A 457 3.36 -1.14 40.75
N ASP A 458 3.75 -0.52 41.86
CA ASP A 458 3.83 0.94 41.93
C ASP A 458 4.93 1.44 40.97
N ILE A 459 4.65 2.52 40.24
CA ILE A 459 5.59 3.10 39.27
C ILE A 459 6.54 4.08 39.96
N GLY A 460 6.01 4.91 40.87
CA GLY A 460 6.78 5.93 41.60
C GLY A 460 7.63 6.81 40.68
N LYS A 461 8.93 6.95 41.00
CA LYS A 461 9.91 7.70 40.20
C LYS A 461 10.56 6.86 39.09
N HIS A 462 10.74 5.56 39.33
CA HIS A 462 11.34 4.60 38.40
C HIS A 462 10.91 3.19 38.83
N LEU A 463 10.45 2.38 37.88
CA LEU A 463 10.07 0.98 38.04
C LEU A 463 10.84 0.13 37.02
N GLU A 464 11.53 -0.89 37.52
CA GLU A 464 12.19 -1.91 36.71
C GLU A 464 11.47 -3.27 36.90
N VAL A 465 11.14 -3.95 35.80
CA VAL A 465 10.57 -5.30 35.79
C VAL A 465 11.45 -6.21 34.94
N ARG A 466 12.21 -7.08 35.62
CA ARG A 466 13.05 -8.13 35.00
C ARG A 466 12.30 -9.45 34.91
N ARG A 467 12.37 -10.12 33.76
CA ARG A 467 11.82 -11.46 33.59
C ARG A 467 12.67 -12.29 32.63
N LYS A 468 13.16 -13.43 33.12
CA LYS A 468 13.69 -14.48 32.24
C LYS A 468 12.54 -15.22 31.56
N VAL A 469 12.61 -15.34 30.23
CA VAL A 469 11.63 -16.05 29.39
C VAL A 469 12.33 -16.99 28.40
N GLU A 470 11.61 -18.02 27.99
CA GLU A 470 12.03 -19.01 26.97
C GLU A 470 10.86 -19.13 25.99
N PRO A 471 10.73 -18.23 24.99
CA PRO A 471 9.46 -17.96 24.31
C PRO A 471 8.77 -19.16 23.68
N CYS A 472 7.82 -19.70 24.44
CA CYS A 472 7.02 -20.87 24.13
C CYS A 472 7.87 -22.10 23.76
N MET A 473 9.05 -22.24 24.38
CA MET A 473 9.97 -23.36 24.13
C MET A 473 9.27 -24.71 24.33
N GLY A 474 9.42 -25.61 23.35
CA GLY A 474 8.77 -26.93 23.34
C GLY A 474 7.32 -26.93 22.83
N MET A 475 6.72 -25.78 22.54
CA MET A 475 5.38 -25.65 21.97
C MET A 475 5.43 -25.32 20.46
N PRO A 476 4.36 -25.58 19.68
CA PRO A 476 4.33 -25.28 18.24
C PRO A 476 4.55 -23.79 17.89
N ASN A 477 4.29 -22.90 18.83
CA ASN A 477 4.51 -21.46 18.71
C ASN A 477 5.84 -20.99 19.34
N SER A 478 6.81 -21.89 19.55
CA SER A 478 8.17 -21.53 19.98
C SER A 478 8.83 -20.59 18.97
N ILE A 479 9.53 -19.56 19.45
CA ILE A 479 10.25 -18.59 18.61
C ILE A 479 11.74 -18.61 18.99
N SER A 480 12.62 -18.70 17.98
CA SER A 480 14.08 -18.60 18.14
C SER A 480 14.69 -17.47 17.32
N THR A 481 13.89 -16.77 16.51
CA THR A 481 14.31 -15.70 15.61
C THR A 481 13.17 -14.70 15.52
N LEU A 482 13.39 -13.52 16.09
CA LEU A 482 12.37 -12.48 16.22
C LEU A 482 12.03 -11.77 14.90
N GLU A 483 10.79 -11.32 14.83
CA GLU A 483 10.34 -10.25 13.93
C GLU A 483 9.95 -9.06 14.83
N HIS A 484 8.66 -8.90 15.13
CA HIS A 484 8.14 -7.88 16.02
C HIS A 484 8.09 -8.35 17.49
N VAL A 485 8.26 -7.41 18.43
CA VAL A 485 7.94 -7.61 19.84
C VAL A 485 6.94 -6.54 20.29
N GLN A 486 5.89 -6.92 21.02
CA GLN A 486 5.00 -5.97 21.69
C GLN A 486 5.09 -6.12 23.21
N ALA A 487 5.23 -4.99 23.91
CA ALA A 487 4.95 -4.90 25.34
C ALA A 487 3.54 -4.32 25.52
N ARG A 488 2.58 -5.19 25.88
CA ARG A 488 1.19 -4.77 26.13
C ARG A 488 1.04 -4.34 27.58
N LEU A 489 0.83 -3.04 27.79
CA LEU A 489 0.82 -2.42 29.11
C LEU A 489 -0.57 -1.90 29.49
N THR A 490 -1.02 -2.26 30.70
CA THR A 490 -2.16 -1.58 31.35
C THR A 490 -1.65 -0.90 32.62
N LEU A 491 -1.62 0.43 32.62
CA LEU A 491 -1.14 1.25 33.73
C LEU A 491 -2.00 2.49 33.93
N SER A 492 -2.23 2.86 35.19
CA SER A 492 -2.77 4.17 35.56
C SER A 492 -1.61 5.11 35.91
N TYR A 493 -1.71 6.38 35.53
CA TYR A 493 -0.70 7.38 35.85
C TYR A 493 -1.29 8.80 35.80
N ASN A 494 -0.93 9.68 36.73
CA ASN A 494 -1.60 10.99 36.87
C ASN A 494 -1.23 12.04 35.80
N ARG A 495 -0.10 11.86 35.09
CA ARG A 495 0.30 12.67 33.93
C ARG A 495 1.13 11.83 32.96
N ARG A 496 0.47 11.28 31.94
CA ARG A 496 1.02 10.28 31.02
C ARG A 496 2.28 10.73 30.28
N GLY A 497 2.36 12.00 29.87
CA GLY A 497 3.51 12.57 29.15
C GLY A 497 4.82 12.67 29.92
N ASP A 498 4.78 12.55 31.25
CA ASP A 498 5.99 12.49 32.08
C ASP A 498 6.64 11.09 32.11
N LEU A 499 6.03 10.08 31.47
CA LEU A 499 6.58 8.74 31.36
C LEU A 499 7.60 8.63 30.21
N ALA A 500 8.72 7.99 30.49
CA ALA A 500 9.53 7.30 29.49
C ALA A 500 9.42 5.79 29.73
N ILE A 501 9.33 4.99 28.67
CA ILE A 501 9.22 3.53 28.75
C ILE A 501 10.26 2.90 27.83
N TYR A 502 11.04 1.96 28.37
CA TYR A 502 12.08 1.24 27.64
C TYR A 502 11.92 -0.26 27.79
N LEU A 503 12.25 -1.02 26.75
CA LEU A 503 12.32 -2.48 26.75
C LEU A 503 13.69 -2.92 26.25
N THR A 504 14.44 -3.65 27.08
CA THR A 504 15.75 -4.21 26.73
C THR A 504 15.65 -5.72 26.48
N SER A 505 16.17 -6.17 25.33
CA SER A 505 16.23 -7.58 24.97
C SER A 505 17.35 -8.35 25.69
N PRO A 506 17.32 -9.70 25.69
CA PRO A 506 18.39 -10.52 26.25
C PRO A 506 19.77 -10.31 25.60
N MET A 507 19.79 -9.81 24.37
CA MET A 507 21.02 -9.49 23.64
C MET A 507 21.53 -8.06 23.91
N GLY A 508 20.81 -7.28 24.73
CA GLY A 508 21.20 -5.92 25.16
C GLY A 508 20.60 -4.78 24.34
N THR A 509 19.73 -5.07 23.37
CA THR A 509 19.10 -4.05 22.51
C THR A 509 18.01 -3.32 23.29
N ARG A 510 18.24 -2.04 23.62
CA ARG A 510 17.31 -1.17 24.35
C ARG A 510 16.43 -0.39 23.38
N SER A 511 15.13 -0.70 23.38
CA SER A 511 14.10 -0.03 22.59
C SER A 511 13.36 1.01 23.43
N THR A 512 13.30 2.25 22.97
CA THR A 512 12.41 3.27 23.51
C THR A 512 11.00 2.99 23.03
N LEU A 513 10.15 2.51 23.95
CA LEU A 513 8.74 2.23 23.67
C LEU A 513 7.89 3.51 23.73
N LEU A 514 8.23 4.42 24.64
CA LEU A 514 7.61 5.75 24.78
C LEU A 514 8.69 6.76 25.18
N ALA A 515 8.80 7.85 24.42
CA ALA A 515 9.55 9.04 24.81
C ALA A 515 8.66 10.00 25.63
N PRO A 516 9.22 10.88 26.48
CA PRO A 516 8.45 11.91 27.17
C PRO A 516 7.73 12.83 26.19
N ARG A 517 6.44 13.08 26.43
CA ARG A 517 5.59 13.95 25.60
C ARG A 517 5.09 15.13 26.43
N PRO A 518 5.75 16.30 26.40
CA PRO A 518 5.43 17.43 27.28
C PRO A 518 3.98 17.92 27.21
N HIS A 519 3.32 17.76 26.07
CA HIS A 519 1.93 18.18 25.87
C HIS A 519 0.88 17.15 26.34
N ASP A 520 1.28 15.91 26.63
CA ASP A 520 0.39 14.88 27.17
C ASP A 520 0.18 15.05 28.69
N TYR A 521 -0.87 15.77 29.06
CA TYR A 521 -1.33 15.92 30.43
C TYR A 521 -2.46 14.94 30.81
N SER A 522 -2.71 13.89 30.02
CA SER A 522 -3.75 12.90 30.33
C SER A 522 -3.47 12.16 31.64
N ALA A 523 -4.54 11.86 32.39
CA ALA A 523 -4.53 10.99 33.57
C ALA A 523 -5.11 9.58 33.28
N ASP A 524 -5.42 9.28 32.01
CA ASP A 524 -6.08 8.04 31.59
C ASP A 524 -5.09 6.86 31.55
N GLY A 525 -3.79 7.15 31.51
CA GLY A 525 -2.73 6.16 31.42
C GLY A 525 -2.75 5.40 30.08
N PHE A 526 -2.45 4.10 30.13
CA PHE A 526 -2.52 3.19 28.99
C PHE A 526 -3.35 1.96 29.36
N ASN A 527 -4.20 1.49 28.42
CA ASN A 527 -5.14 0.38 28.64
C ASN A 527 -4.93 -0.70 27.56
N ASP A 528 -4.30 -1.82 27.94
CA ASP A 528 -3.77 -2.87 27.06
C ASP A 528 -3.01 -2.34 25.82
N TRP A 529 -2.32 -1.19 25.95
CA TRP A 529 -1.65 -0.54 24.83
C TRP A 529 -0.43 -1.34 24.39
N ALA A 530 -0.36 -1.67 23.11
CA ALA A 530 0.57 -2.64 22.57
C ALA A 530 1.80 -1.99 21.93
N PHE A 531 2.62 -1.31 22.74
CA PHE A 531 3.89 -0.71 22.29
C PHE A 531 4.75 -1.73 21.54
N MET A 532 5.10 -1.43 20.29
CA MET A 532 5.80 -2.34 19.38
C MET A 532 7.26 -1.91 19.21
N THR A 533 8.16 -2.87 19.04
CA THR A 533 9.54 -2.64 18.59
C THR A 533 9.94 -3.61 17.48
N THR A 534 10.60 -3.05 16.46
CA THR A 534 11.28 -3.75 15.37
C THR A 534 12.77 -3.95 15.66
N HIS A 535 13.35 -3.24 16.62
CA HIS A 535 14.81 -3.09 16.76
C HIS A 535 15.54 -4.42 17.07
N SER A 536 14.83 -5.38 17.68
CA SER A 536 15.32 -6.73 17.98
C SER A 536 15.07 -7.75 16.85
N TRP A 537 14.84 -7.32 15.61
CA TRP A 537 14.65 -8.24 14.47
C TRP A 537 15.84 -9.20 14.29
N ASP A 538 15.51 -10.47 14.01
CA ASP A 538 16.39 -11.66 13.98
C ASP A 538 17.09 -12.06 15.30
N GLU A 539 16.89 -11.36 16.42
CA GLU A 539 17.46 -11.76 17.71
C GLU A 539 16.85 -13.08 18.24
N ASP A 540 17.62 -13.83 19.04
CA ASP A 540 17.09 -14.91 19.88
C ASP A 540 16.42 -14.26 21.12
N PRO A 541 15.10 -14.41 21.31
CA PRO A 541 14.39 -13.78 22.43
C PRO A 541 14.55 -14.52 23.76
N THR A 542 15.36 -15.59 23.81
CA THR A 542 15.58 -16.42 25.00
C THR A 542 16.51 -15.73 26.00
N GLY A 543 16.01 -15.43 27.20
CA GLY A 543 16.81 -14.85 28.27
C GLY A 543 16.05 -13.80 29.09
N GLU A 544 16.77 -12.88 29.73
CA GLU A 544 16.18 -11.82 30.56
C GLU A 544 15.73 -10.63 29.70
N TRP A 545 14.45 -10.31 29.77
CA TRP A 545 13.90 -9.05 29.28
C TRP A 545 13.73 -8.08 30.46
N ILE A 546 13.96 -6.80 30.20
CA ILE A 546 13.89 -5.73 31.19
C ILE A 546 12.94 -4.65 30.68
N LEU A 547 11.84 -4.40 31.38
CA LEU A 547 10.99 -3.24 31.18
C LEU A 547 11.37 -2.17 32.20
N GLU A 548 11.63 -0.95 31.74
CA GLU A 548 11.87 0.23 32.56
C GLU A 548 10.73 1.23 32.33
N ILE A 549 10.15 1.77 33.39
CA ILE A 549 9.17 2.86 33.35
C ILE A 549 9.67 3.97 34.27
N GLU A 550 9.92 5.15 33.70
CA GLU A 550 10.56 6.27 34.38
C GLU A 550 9.70 7.52 34.38
N ASN A 551 9.63 8.21 35.51
CA ASN A 551 9.08 9.55 35.59
C ASN A 551 10.19 10.56 35.26
N THR A 552 10.14 11.19 34.09
CA THR A 552 11.18 12.14 33.65
C THR A 552 11.04 13.53 34.28
N SER A 553 9.88 13.84 34.87
CA SER A 553 9.62 15.09 35.57
C SER A 553 10.17 15.12 37.00
N GLU A 554 10.43 16.32 37.52
CA GLU A 554 10.71 16.55 38.95
C GLU A 554 9.45 16.42 39.82
N ASN A 555 8.25 16.43 39.21
CA ASN A 555 6.99 16.26 39.92
C ASN A 555 6.88 14.89 40.58
N ASN A 556 6.29 14.84 41.77
CA ASN A 556 5.90 13.60 42.46
C ASN A 556 4.64 12.99 41.81
N ASN A 557 4.78 12.56 40.57
CA ASN A 557 3.81 11.76 39.85
C ASN A 557 3.69 10.36 40.49
N TYR A 558 2.55 9.72 40.27
CA TYR A 558 2.17 8.45 40.87
C TYR A 558 1.29 7.64 39.93
N GLY A 559 1.34 6.32 40.08
CA GLY A 559 0.56 5.40 39.27
C GLY A 559 1.00 3.96 39.44
N THR A 560 0.29 3.05 38.78
CA THR A 560 0.44 1.61 39.00
C THR A 560 0.40 0.86 37.68
N LEU A 561 1.43 0.05 37.43
CA LEU A 561 1.43 -0.95 36.36
C LEU A 561 0.63 -2.16 36.84
N THR A 562 -0.42 -2.53 36.09
CA THR A 562 -1.38 -3.57 36.46
C THR A 562 -1.34 -4.79 35.55
N GLN A 563 -0.90 -4.63 34.30
CA GLN A 563 -0.69 -5.70 33.33
C GLN A 563 0.55 -5.39 32.49
N PHE A 564 1.38 -6.40 32.25
CA PHE A 564 2.47 -6.36 31.27
C PHE A 564 2.56 -7.75 30.63
N MET A 565 2.16 -7.84 29.37
CA MET A 565 2.36 -9.05 28.56
C MET A 565 3.42 -8.78 27.51
N LEU A 566 4.41 -9.67 27.39
CA LEU A 566 5.29 -9.72 26.23
C LEU A 566 4.65 -10.60 25.15
N VAL A 567 4.53 -10.05 23.95
CA VAL A 567 4.05 -10.76 22.78
C VAL A 567 5.18 -10.78 21.75
N PHE A 568 5.69 -11.98 21.49
CA PHE A 568 6.75 -12.21 20.52
C PHE A 568 6.13 -12.70 19.21
N TYR A 569 6.56 -12.11 18.10
CA TYR A 569 6.30 -12.60 16.75
C TYR A 569 7.63 -13.02 16.12
N GLY A 570 7.58 -14.01 15.23
CA GLY A 570 8.76 -14.46 14.52
C GLY A 570 8.65 -15.88 14.02
N THR A 571 9.80 -16.53 13.89
CA THR A 571 9.91 -17.92 13.45
C THR A 571 10.75 -18.73 14.43
N ALA A 572 10.83 -20.04 14.19
CA ALA A 572 11.92 -20.84 14.72
C ALA A 572 12.47 -21.72 13.62
N SER A 573 13.74 -22.13 13.77
CA SER A 573 14.26 -23.25 13.00
C SER A 573 13.43 -24.49 13.33
N ASP A 574 12.71 -25.03 12.34
CA ASP A 574 12.14 -26.38 12.48
C ASP A 574 13.32 -27.35 12.67
N ALA A 575 13.41 -27.92 13.88
CA ALA A 575 14.45 -28.88 14.24
C ALA A 575 14.50 -29.97 13.17
N GLN A 576 15.64 -30.06 12.48
CA GLN A 576 15.82 -30.71 11.18
C GLN A 576 14.85 -31.87 10.92
N SER A 577 13.73 -31.58 10.26
CA SER A 577 13.05 -32.61 9.48
C SER A 577 14.06 -33.02 8.41
N PRO A 578 14.53 -34.29 8.40
CA PRO A 578 15.74 -34.67 7.68
C PRO A 578 15.55 -34.44 6.19
N SER A 579 16.23 -33.40 5.70
CA SER A 579 16.34 -33.00 4.30
C SER A 579 15.05 -33.11 3.47
N ASN A 580 14.35 -31.98 3.31
CA ASN A 580 13.61 -31.74 2.05
C ASN A 580 14.63 -31.52 0.91
N GLN A 581 15.41 -32.55 0.59
CA GLN A 581 15.89 -32.73 -0.77
C GLN A 581 14.65 -32.94 -1.64
N ILE A 582 14.49 -32.10 -2.66
CA ILE A 582 13.52 -32.35 -3.74
C ILE A 582 14.10 -33.48 -4.59
N ASP A 583 14.01 -34.70 -4.06
CA ASP A 583 14.48 -35.89 -4.73
C ASP A 583 13.38 -36.40 -5.66
N SER A 584 13.69 -36.44 -6.96
CA SER A 584 12.70 -36.61 -8.02
C SER A 584 12.39 -38.10 -8.25
N GLY A 585 11.89 -38.79 -7.22
CA GLY A 585 11.93 -40.26 -7.16
C GLY A 585 10.81 -40.98 -6.40
N GLY A 586 9.63 -40.38 -6.21
CA GLY A 586 8.50 -41.00 -5.49
C GLY A 586 7.30 -41.46 -6.35
N CYS A 587 7.45 -41.55 -7.67
CA CYS A 587 6.36 -41.85 -8.60
C CYS A 587 6.49 -43.25 -9.23
N ARG A 588 5.56 -44.14 -8.86
CA ARG A 588 5.47 -45.52 -9.32
C ARG A 588 4.87 -45.66 -10.72
N THR A 589 4.00 -44.73 -11.12
CA THR A 589 3.36 -44.76 -12.44
C THR A 589 3.06 -43.35 -12.95
N VAL A 590 3.57 -43.05 -14.15
CA VAL A 590 3.45 -41.76 -14.83
C VAL A 590 2.50 -41.91 -16.02
N ALA A 591 1.50 -41.04 -16.13
CA ALA A 591 0.62 -40.97 -17.28
C ALA A 591 1.32 -40.38 -18.51
N SER A 592 0.78 -40.60 -19.71
CA SER A 592 1.32 -40.07 -20.98
C SER A 592 1.49 -38.54 -21.02
N THR A 593 0.83 -37.83 -20.11
CA THR A 593 0.92 -36.37 -19.90
C THR A 593 2.00 -35.94 -18.90
N GLN A 594 2.96 -36.81 -18.58
CA GLN A 594 4.04 -36.59 -17.58
C GLN A 594 3.55 -36.26 -16.16
N SER A 595 2.29 -36.61 -15.83
CA SER A 595 1.72 -36.46 -14.50
C SER A 595 1.77 -37.78 -13.73
N CYS A 596 2.10 -37.73 -12.44
CA CYS A 596 2.09 -38.95 -11.62
C CYS A 596 0.64 -39.35 -11.30
N VAL A 597 0.35 -40.65 -11.39
CA VAL A 597 -0.97 -41.24 -11.05
C VAL A 597 -0.90 -42.23 -9.88
N VAL A 598 0.26 -42.85 -9.63
CA VAL A 598 0.48 -43.75 -8.48
C VAL A 598 1.83 -43.41 -7.86
N CYS A 599 1.83 -43.13 -6.56
CA CYS A 599 3.05 -42.88 -5.78
C CYS A 599 3.62 -44.18 -5.19
N ASP A 600 4.91 -44.15 -4.86
CA ASP A 600 5.55 -45.25 -4.12
C ASP A 600 5.10 -45.30 -2.65
N GLU A 601 5.33 -46.43 -2.00
CA GLU A 601 4.94 -46.64 -0.60
C GLU A 601 5.64 -45.61 0.32
N GLY A 602 4.84 -44.94 1.16
CA GLY A 602 5.29 -43.83 2.01
C GLY A 602 5.15 -42.43 1.39
N PHE A 603 4.66 -42.31 0.15
CA PHE A 603 4.29 -41.03 -0.47
C PHE A 603 2.77 -40.94 -0.68
N PHE A 604 2.27 -39.70 -0.78
CA PHE A 604 0.88 -39.34 -1.02
C PHE A 604 0.75 -38.53 -2.31
N LEU A 605 -0.29 -38.79 -3.10
CA LEU A 605 -0.59 -38.02 -4.29
C LEU A 605 -1.25 -36.68 -3.92
N HIS A 606 -0.62 -35.56 -4.31
CA HIS A 606 -1.18 -34.22 -4.20
C HIS A 606 -1.00 -33.46 -5.51
N GLN A 607 -2.11 -32.99 -6.10
CA GLN A 607 -2.11 -32.16 -7.33
C GLN A 607 -1.17 -32.67 -8.46
N LYS A 608 -1.19 -33.98 -8.73
CA LYS A 608 -0.39 -34.70 -9.76
C LYS A 608 1.09 -34.95 -9.43
N SER A 609 1.52 -34.64 -8.20
CA SER A 609 2.86 -34.86 -7.68
C SER A 609 2.84 -35.74 -6.42
N CYS A 610 3.92 -36.48 -6.16
CA CYS A 610 4.03 -37.32 -4.96
C CYS A 610 4.77 -36.57 -3.85
N VAL A 611 4.13 -36.40 -2.70
CA VAL A 611 4.67 -35.71 -1.52
C VAL A 611 4.81 -36.68 -0.35
N LYS A 612 5.89 -36.55 0.42
CA LYS A 612 6.15 -37.42 1.59
C LYS A 612 5.21 -37.12 2.77
N SER A 613 4.65 -35.92 2.80
CA SER A 613 3.64 -35.45 3.75
C SER A 613 2.69 -34.50 3.05
N CYS A 614 1.38 -34.60 3.35
CA CYS A 614 0.40 -33.68 2.79
C CYS A 614 0.59 -32.24 3.29
N PRO A 615 0.33 -31.22 2.46
CA PRO A 615 0.44 -29.83 2.85
C PRO A 615 -0.66 -29.43 3.86
N PRO A 616 -0.48 -28.30 4.60
CA PRO A 616 -1.48 -27.81 5.54
C PRO A 616 -2.88 -27.68 4.91
N GLY A 617 -3.92 -28.06 5.66
CA GLY A 617 -5.30 -28.13 5.15
C GLY A 617 -5.64 -29.43 4.40
N PHE A 618 -4.69 -30.34 4.23
CA PHE A 618 -4.90 -31.68 3.66
C PHE A 618 -4.38 -32.78 4.60
N THR A 619 -5.02 -33.94 4.57
CA THR A 619 -4.52 -35.14 5.26
C THR A 619 -4.40 -36.33 4.31
N GLY A 620 -3.52 -37.27 4.65
CA GLY A 620 -3.22 -38.42 3.82
C GLY A 620 -4.15 -39.59 4.14
N ILE A 621 -4.96 -40.01 3.17
CA ILE A 621 -5.82 -41.19 3.31
C ILE A 621 -5.54 -42.23 2.24
N VAL A 622 -5.95 -43.47 2.51
CA VAL A 622 -5.96 -44.56 1.54
C VAL A 622 -7.34 -44.59 0.87
N GLN A 623 -7.41 -44.32 -0.44
CA GLN A 623 -8.67 -44.29 -1.19
C GLN A 623 -8.58 -45.11 -2.48
N ASN A 624 -9.72 -45.68 -2.90
CA ASN A 624 -9.85 -46.29 -4.22
C ASN A 624 -9.85 -45.20 -5.30
N ILE A 625 -8.78 -45.13 -6.08
CA ILE A 625 -8.70 -44.28 -7.27
C ILE A 625 -9.01 -45.15 -8.50
N HIS A 626 -9.83 -44.62 -9.41
CA HIS A 626 -10.04 -45.20 -10.73
C HIS A 626 -9.21 -44.39 -11.74
N TYR A 627 -8.21 -45.00 -12.36
CA TYR A 627 -7.45 -44.40 -13.45
C TYR A 627 -7.60 -45.22 -14.72
N GLN A 628 -7.60 -44.55 -15.87
CA GLN A 628 -7.59 -45.23 -17.18
C GLN A 628 -6.14 -45.46 -17.62
N LEU A 629 -5.81 -46.73 -17.83
CA LEU A 629 -4.63 -47.14 -18.61
C LEU A 629 -5.14 -47.95 -19.81
N ASP A 630 -4.81 -47.51 -21.03
CA ASP A 630 -5.11 -48.16 -22.31
C ASP A 630 -6.43 -48.95 -22.37
N ASN A 631 -7.55 -48.22 -22.22
CA ASN A 631 -8.93 -48.73 -22.30
C ASN A 631 -9.36 -49.77 -21.23
N SER A 632 -8.63 -49.88 -20.11
CA SER A 632 -9.09 -50.61 -18.92
C SER A 632 -9.22 -49.67 -17.71
N ILE A 633 -10.20 -49.94 -16.85
CA ILE A 633 -10.39 -49.27 -15.56
C ILE A 633 -10.21 -50.34 -14.48
N GLU A 634 -9.06 -50.33 -13.81
CA GLU A 634 -8.84 -51.14 -12.61
C GLU A 634 -8.93 -50.25 -11.35
N PRO A 635 -9.62 -50.68 -10.29
CA PRO A 635 -9.65 -49.96 -9.02
C PRO A 635 -8.35 -50.23 -8.24
N LEU A 636 -7.61 -49.17 -7.89
CA LEU A 636 -6.39 -49.28 -7.09
C LEU A 636 -6.55 -48.54 -5.76
N LEU A 637 -6.15 -49.19 -4.65
CA LEU A 637 -5.89 -48.53 -3.38
C LEU A 637 -4.64 -47.66 -3.52
N ALA A 638 -4.74 -46.36 -3.26
CA ALA A 638 -3.59 -45.47 -3.24
C ALA A 638 -3.70 -44.36 -2.19
N ASN A 639 -2.54 -43.87 -1.77
CA ASN A 639 -2.37 -42.80 -0.79
C ASN A 639 -2.59 -41.44 -1.46
N VAL A 640 -3.58 -40.67 -1.00
CA VAL A 640 -3.95 -39.36 -1.58
C VAL A 640 -4.08 -38.32 -0.48
N CYS A 641 -3.62 -37.10 -0.76
CA CYS A 641 -3.90 -35.95 0.08
C CYS A 641 -5.30 -35.40 -0.21
N VAL A 642 -6.23 -35.61 0.71
CA VAL A 642 -7.60 -35.08 0.66
C VAL A 642 -7.72 -33.84 1.56
N PRO A 643 -8.55 -32.85 1.21
CA PRO A 643 -8.75 -31.68 2.07
C PRO A 643 -9.37 -32.10 3.41
N CYS A 644 -9.05 -31.36 4.46
CA CYS A 644 -9.68 -31.52 5.76
C CYS A 644 -11.20 -31.31 5.69
N HIS A 645 -11.93 -31.96 6.60
CA HIS A 645 -13.36 -31.72 6.74
C HIS A 645 -13.63 -30.26 7.12
N ALA A 646 -14.72 -29.67 6.63
CA ALA A 646 -15.00 -28.24 6.81
C ALA A 646 -15.16 -27.77 8.28
N SER A 647 -15.29 -28.71 9.22
CA SER A 647 -15.25 -28.44 10.66
C SER A 647 -13.85 -28.24 11.23
N CYS A 648 -12.78 -28.55 10.49
CA CYS A 648 -11.38 -28.36 10.87
C CYS A 648 -10.76 -27.22 10.03
N ALA A 649 -9.88 -26.41 10.62
CA ALA A 649 -9.01 -25.50 9.87
C ALA A 649 -7.73 -26.22 9.41
N THR A 650 -7.19 -27.12 10.24
CA THR A 650 -6.19 -28.11 9.84
C THR A 650 -6.48 -29.45 10.52
N CYS A 651 -6.02 -30.55 9.92
CA CYS A 651 -6.26 -31.91 10.37
C CYS A 651 -5.01 -32.79 10.13
N LYS A 652 -4.81 -33.81 10.96
CA LYS A 652 -3.70 -34.76 10.83
C LYS A 652 -4.09 -36.07 11.50
N GLY A 653 -4.24 -37.11 10.69
CA GLY A 653 -4.59 -38.43 11.17
C GLY A 653 -4.93 -39.34 9.99
N THR A 654 -5.84 -40.28 10.21
CA THR A 654 -6.32 -41.20 9.16
C THR A 654 -7.68 -40.79 8.59
N SER A 655 -8.35 -39.82 9.22
CA SER A 655 -9.60 -39.23 8.77
C SER A 655 -9.46 -37.71 8.51
N PRO A 656 -10.15 -37.14 7.51
CA PRO A 656 -10.28 -35.70 7.35
C PRO A 656 -10.92 -34.97 8.55
N THR A 657 -11.52 -35.70 9.48
CA THR A 657 -12.14 -35.19 10.72
C THR A 657 -11.18 -35.11 11.91
N ASP A 658 -9.95 -35.63 11.79
CA ASP A 658 -8.95 -35.64 12.87
C ASP A 658 -8.31 -34.25 12.99
N CYS A 659 -9.06 -33.27 13.52
CA CYS A 659 -8.66 -31.87 13.57
C CYS A 659 -7.40 -31.66 14.44
N ILE A 660 -6.59 -30.66 14.08
CA ILE A 660 -5.53 -30.08 14.93
C ILE A 660 -5.89 -28.65 15.32
N THR A 661 -6.47 -27.88 14.39
CA THR A 661 -6.95 -26.52 14.62
C THR A 661 -8.37 -26.37 14.09
N CYS A 662 -9.16 -25.51 14.73
CA CYS A 662 -10.55 -25.28 14.37
C CYS A 662 -10.76 -24.00 13.55
N PRO A 663 -11.82 -23.94 12.72
CA PRO A 663 -12.29 -22.70 12.14
C PRO A 663 -12.70 -21.69 13.21
N ALA A 664 -12.78 -20.42 12.84
CA ALA A 664 -13.25 -19.35 13.73
C ALA A 664 -14.61 -19.70 14.36
N HIS A 665 -14.79 -19.35 15.64
CA HIS A 665 -15.97 -19.65 16.46
C HIS A 665 -16.23 -21.14 16.78
N SER A 666 -15.24 -22.02 16.57
CA SER A 666 -15.26 -23.40 17.07
C SER A 666 -14.12 -23.63 18.08
N HIS A 667 -14.40 -24.39 19.15
CA HIS A 667 -13.40 -24.78 20.15
C HIS A 667 -12.80 -26.15 19.80
N PHE A 668 -11.48 -26.31 20.01
CA PHE A 668 -10.79 -27.58 19.77
C PHE A 668 -10.86 -28.49 21.00
N ASN A 669 -11.45 -29.68 20.83
CA ASN A 669 -11.44 -30.72 21.86
C ASN A 669 -10.24 -31.65 21.65
N ALA A 670 -9.18 -31.44 22.42
CA ALA A 670 -7.94 -32.23 22.34
C ALA A 670 -8.11 -33.72 22.70
N LEU A 671 -9.18 -34.11 23.40
CA LEU A 671 -9.47 -35.52 23.74
C LEU A 671 -10.15 -36.29 22.59
N GLU A 672 -10.90 -35.58 21.74
CA GLU A 672 -11.66 -36.17 20.62
C GLU A 672 -11.08 -35.81 19.25
N MET A 673 -10.04 -34.98 19.20
CA MET A 673 -9.51 -34.34 17.99
C MET A 673 -10.60 -33.67 17.14
N SER A 674 -11.62 -33.11 17.80
CA SER A 674 -12.84 -32.61 17.18
C SER A 674 -13.00 -31.10 17.39
N CYS A 675 -13.83 -30.46 16.56
CA CYS A 675 -14.16 -29.05 16.67
C CYS A 675 -15.65 -28.87 16.93
N SER A 676 -16.00 -28.20 18.03
CA SER A 676 -17.39 -27.96 18.43
C SER A 676 -17.77 -26.49 18.31
N HIS A 677 -18.87 -26.20 17.59
CA HIS A 677 -19.50 -24.87 17.56
C HIS A 677 -20.24 -24.58 18.87
N GLN A 678 -20.14 -23.34 19.37
CA GLN A 678 -21.12 -22.82 20.33
C GLN A 678 -22.39 -22.32 19.60
N PRO A 679 -23.60 -22.77 19.98
CA PRO A 679 -24.82 -22.06 19.62
C PRO A 679 -24.93 -20.76 20.44
N PRO A 680 -25.45 -19.65 19.86
CA PRO A 680 -25.44 -18.35 20.52
C PRO A 680 -26.58 -18.21 21.53
N MET A 681 -26.39 -18.70 22.77
CA MET A 681 -27.24 -18.35 23.93
C MET A 681 -26.56 -18.73 25.26
N SER A 682 -25.90 -17.77 25.92
CA SER A 682 -25.84 -17.60 27.40
C SER A 682 -24.75 -16.58 27.81
N ARG A 683 -25.06 -15.29 27.70
CA ARG A 683 -24.41 -14.23 28.51
C ARG A 683 -25.50 -13.30 29.04
N GLU A 684 -26.31 -13.83 29.95
CA GLU A 684 -27.01 -12.97 30.91
C GLU A 684 -25.97 -12.36 31.86
N SER A 685 -26.17 -11.09 32.22
CA SER A 685 -25.35 -10.40 33.22
C SER A 685 -25.53 -11.03 34.61
N PRO A 686 -24.52 -10.97 35.51
CA PRO A 686 -24.64 -11.55 36.84
C PRO A 686 -25.74 -10.84 37.65
N PRO A 687 -26.54 -11.57 38.46
CA PRO A 687 -27.49 -10.93 39.37
C PRO A 687 -26.73 -10.22 40.50
N LEU A 688 -27.11 -8.96 40.76
CA LEU A 688 -26.58 -8.20 41.89
C LEU A 688 -27.02 -8.83 43.21
N LYS A 689 -26.06 -9.05 44.11
CA LYS A 689 -26.31 -9.56 45.47
C LYS A 689 -26.87 -8.48 46.38
N GLU A 690 -27.86 -8.85 47.18
CA GLU A 690 -28.48 -8.02 48.22
C GLU A 690 -27.45 -7.53 49.25
N TRP A 691 -27.34 -6.21 49.41
CA TRP A 691 -26.95 -5.58 50.68
C TRP A 691 -28.15 -4.77 51.18
N ASP A 692 -28.64 -5.15 52.35
CA ASP A 692 -29.81 -4.57 53.00
C ASP A 692 -29.39 -3.44 53.99
N GLN A 693 -30.33 -2.56 54.39
CA GLN A 693 -30.19 -1.51 55.44
C GLN A 693 -29.40 -0.22 55.05
N VAL A 694 -29.83 1.06 55.21
CA VAL A 694 -31.00 1.81 55.75
C VAL A 694 -31.01 3.25 55.12
N PRO A 695 -31.90 4.22 55.45
CA PRO A 695 -33.33 4.40 55.17
C PRO A 695 -33.66 5.47 54.08
N GLU A 696 -34.96 5.71 53.91
CA GLU A 696 -35.65 6.72 53.07
C GLU A 696 -34.99 8.11 52.91
N GLN A 697 -34.99 8.61 51.66
CA GLN A 697 -35.06 10.06 51.39
C GLN A 697 -35.97 10.37 50.19
N THR A 698 -36.71 11.47 50.29
CA THR A 698 -37.87 11.80 49.43
C THR A 698 -37.51 12.22 48.00
N SER A 699 -38.21 11.66 47.00
CA SER A 699 -38.10 12.06 45.59
C SER A 699 -38.56 13.50 45.34
N SER A 700 -37.65 14.34 44.82
CA SER A 700 -37.96 15.70 44.37
C SER A 700 -38.29 15.73 42.87
N LYS A 701 -39.49 16.22 42.51
CA LYS A 701 -39.94 16.36 41.10
C LYS A 701 -39.40 17.61 40.38
N LEU A 702 -38.45 18.32 40.98
CA LEU A 702 -37.93 19.59 40.47
C LEU A 702 -37.35 19.53 39.03
N PRO A 703 -36.54 18.53 38.61
CA PRO A 703 -35.89 18.58 37.28
C PRO A 703 -36.88 18.46 36.11
N LEU A 704 -37.96 17.67 36.23
CA LEU A 704 -39.00 17.61 35.19
C LEU A 704 -39.74 18.94 35.01
N PHE A 705 -39.96 19.68 36.09
CA PHE A 705 -40.68 20.96 36.03
C PHE A 705 -39.83 22.06 35.36
N VAL A 706 -38.51 22.06 35.65
CA VAL A 706 -37.56 22.99 35.02
C VAL A 706 -37.43 22.72 33.51
N ALA A 707 -37.32 21.46 33.11
CA ALA A 707 -37.26 21.08 31.68
C ALA A 707 -38.51 21.52 30.92
N GLY A 708 -39.71 21.27 31.47
CA GLY A 708 -40.98 21.66 30.85
C GLY A 708 -41.13 23.18 30.70
N MET A 709 -40.77 23.96 31.73
CA MET A 709 -40.80 25.42 31.67
C MET A 709 -39.81 26.00 30.66
N SER A 710 -38.61 25.41 30.55
CA SER A 710 -37.59 25.84 29.57
C SER A 710 -38.08 25.70 28.12
N CYS A 711 -38.69 24.55 27.78
CA CYS A 711 -39.27 24.34 26.44
C CYS A 711 -40.37 25.36 26.10
N ILE A 712 -41.24 25.71 27.06
CA ILE A 712 -42.30 26.71 26.85
C ILE A 712 -41.69 28.09 26.56
N VAL A 713 -40.67 28.51 27.30
CA VAL A 713 -40.01 29.80 27.09
C VAL A 713 -39.37 29.89 25.69
N ILE A 714 -38.68 28.83 25.24
CA ILE A 714 -38.06 28.78 23.91
C ILE A 714 -39.11 28.96 22.80
N VAL A 715 -40.25 28.25 22.88
CA VAL A 715 -41.34 28.36 21.90
C VAL A 715 -41.96 29.76 21.89
N VAL A 716 -42.20 30.37 23.05
CA VAL A 716 -42.74 31.74 23.16
C VAL A 716 -41.79 32.77 22.56
N VAL A 717 -40.48 32.66 22.80
CA VAL A 717 -39.47 33.54 22.19
C VAL A 717 -39.45 33.38 20.67
N PHE A 718 -39.47 32.15 20.16
CA PHE A 718 -39.44 31.89 18.72
C PHE A 718 -40.69 32.45 18.00
N ILE A 719 -41.88 32.28 18.56
CA ILE A 719 -43.13 32.86 18.04
C ILE A 719 -43.07 34.40 18.10
N SER A 720 -42.54 34.97 19.18
CA SER A 720 -42.45 36.43 19.34
C SER A 720 -41.50 37.05 18.32
N VAL A 721 -40.34 36.45 18.08
CA VAL A 721 -39.38 36.87 17.05
C VAL A 721 -39.98 36.70 15.66
N PHE A 722 -40.63 35.57 15.37
CA PHE A 722 -41.29 35.34 14.07
C PHE A 722 -42.38 36.40 13.80
N MET A 723 -43.24 36.69 14.77
CA MET A 723 -44.28 37.71 14.64
C MET A 723 -43.70 39.11 14.51
N PHE A 724 -42.61 39.44 15.23
CA PHE A 724 -41.92 40.72 15.08
C PHE A 724 -41.30 40.89 13.67
N LEU A 725 -40.74 39.83 13.10
CA LEU A 725 -40.24 39.82 11.73
C LEU A 725 -41.37 39.98 10.70
N GLN A 726 -42.49 39.26 10.86
CA GLN A 726 -43.67 39.42 9.99
C GLN A 726 -44.26 40.85 10.05
N VAL A 727 -44.26 41.48 11.24
CA VAL A 727 -44.70 42.88 11.40
C VAL A 727 -43.70 43.87 10.80
N ARG A 728 -42.39 43.59 10.83
CA ARG A 728 -41.36 44.42 10.17
C ARG A 728 -41.34 44.27 8.65
N SER A 729 -41.73 43.12 8.10
CA SER A 729 -41.66 42.84 6.66
C SER A 729 -42.89 43.27 5.84
N GLY A 730 -43.96 43.74 6.49
CA GLY A 730 -45.14 44.30 5.82
C GLY A 730 -46.09 43.24 5.23
N VAL A 731 -47.31 43.18 5.76
CA VAL A 731 -48.30 42.15 5.39
C VAL A 731 -48.85 42.39 3.97
N ILE A 732 -48.46 41.55 3.01
CA ILE A 732 -49.09 41.48 1.68
C ILE A 732 -50.20 40.42 1.69
N LEU A 733 -51.45 40.87 1.82
CA LEU A 733 -52.65 40.03 1.70
C LEU A 733 -53.49 40.52 0.51
N GLY A 734 -53.39 39.89 -0.66
CA GLY A 734 -54.07 40.42 -1.87
C GLY A 734 -53.97 39.58 -3.15
N ARG A 735 -54.87 38.61 -3.29
CA ARG A 735 -55.15 37.82 -4.53
C ARG A 735 -55.10 38.64 -5.85
N LYS A 736 -54.44 38.12 -6.90
CA LYS A 736 -55.08 37.59 -8.15
C LYS A 736 -54.07 37.11 -9.21
N LYS A 737 -54.57 36.31 -10.17
CA LYS A 737 -53.85 35.69 -11.30
C LYS A 737 -53.67 36.64 -12.50
N PHE A 738 -52.73 36.26 -13.39
CA PHE A 738 -52.87 36.00 -14.85
C PHE A 738 -52.03 36.83 -15.86
N TYR A 739 -51.44 36.09 -16.83
CA TYR A 739 -50.95 36.50 -18.18
C TYR A 739 -49.71 37.42 -18.25
N THR A 740 -48.79 37.41 -19.22
CA THR A 740 -48.10 36.45 -20.16
C THR A 740 -47.27 37.32 -21.14
N LEU A 741 -46.21 36.74 -21.73
CA LEU A 741 -45.41 37.22 -22.89
C LEU A 741 -44.44 38.43 -22.74
N ASP A 742 -43.14 38.06 -22.74
CA ASP A 742 -42.17 38.29 -23.85
C ASP A 742 -41.36 39.62 -23.99
N SER A 743 -40.15 39.45 -24.56
CA SER A 743 -39.17 40.43 -25.05
C SER A 743 -38.34 41.28 -24.06
N GLY A 744 -37.06 41.52 -24.42
CA GLY A 744 -36.30 42.71 -23.97
C GLY A 744 -34.90 42.47 -23.34
N ILE A 745 -33.84 42.64 -24.14
CA ILE A 745 -32.45 42.86 -23.68
C ILE A 745 -32.27 44.36 -23.33
N ILE A 746 -31.42 44.72 -22.34
CA ILE A 746 -30.47 45.87 -22.35
C ILE A 746 -29.69 46.00 -21.02
N SER A 747 -28.49 46.61 -21.08
CA SER A 747 -27.49 46.83 -20.01
C SER A 747 -27.23 48.33 -19.78
N TYR A 748 -26.79 48.76 -18.57
CA TYR A 748 -25.51 49.50 -18.30
C TYR A 748 -25.47 50.41 -17.03
N LYS A 749 -24.23 50.54 -16.47
CA LYS A 749 -23.61 51.68 -15.72
C LYS A 749 -24.23 52.16 -14.38
N GLY A 750 -23.47 52.70 -13.41
CA GLY A 750 -22.00 52.77 -13.22
C GLY A 750 -21.49 53.99 -12.41
N ILE A 751 -20.51 53.77 -11.50
CA ILE A 751 -19.55 54.72 -10.84
C ILE A 751 -20.13 55.91 -10.01
N PRO A 752 -19.37 56.57 -9.09
CA PRO A 752 -18.31 57.53 -9.44
C PRO A 752 -17.05 57.58 -8.52
N SER A 753 -16.09 58.38 -8.96
CA SER A 753 -14.84 58.85 -8.33
C SER A 753 -14.63 60.34 -8.74
N ASP A 754 -13.66 61.16 -8.33
CA ASP A 754 -12.38 61.07 -7.57
C ASP A 754 -12.18 62.40 -6.78
N ILE A 755 -11.21 62.52 -5.84
CA ILE A 755 -10.58 63.81 -5.45
C ILE A 755 -9.13 63.62 -4.92
N TRP A 756 -8.17 64.11 -5.72
CA TRP A 756 -6.97 64.96 -5.43
C TRP A 756 -6.48 65.17 -3.97
N GLN A 757 -5.18 65.38 -3.64
CA GLN A 757 -3.86 65.21 -4.32
C GLN A 757 -2.71 65.39 -3.28
N GLU A 758 -1.50 64.90 -3.61
CA GLU A 758 -0.12 65.26 -3.16
C GLU A 758 0.16 66.14 -1.91
N GLU A 759 1.05 65.65 -1.04
CA GLU A 759 2.41 66.21 -0.79
C GLU A 759 3.22 65.19 0.06
N GLY A 760 4.55 65.28 0.13
CA GLY A 760 5.35 64.32 0.93
C GLY A 760 6.68 64.88 1.42
N PHE A 761 7.35 64.21 2.36
CA PHE A 761 8.79 64.31 2.60
C PHE A 761 9.34 63.15 3.46
N SER A 762 10.59 62.79 3.14
CA SER A 762 11.67 62.07 3.84
C SER A 762 11.53 61.38 5.21
N GLU A 763 12.37 60.34 5.30
CA GLU A 763 13.20 59.88 6.44
C GLU A 763 12.77 58.65 7.27
N SER A 764 13.67 57.67 7.20
CA SER A 764 13.98 56.53 8.06
C SER A 764 13.24 56.35 9.39
N GLU A 765 12.79 55.12 9.62
CA GLU A 765 13.40 54.28 10.67
C GLU A 765 13.19 52.77 10.40
N VAL A 766 13.96 51.94 11.10
CA VAL A 766 14.02 50.47 10.96
C VAL A 766 13.10 49.85 12.01
N GLU A 767 12.22 48.92 11.64
CA GLU A 767 11.73 47.90 12.58
C GLU A 767 11.10 46.67 11.88
N GLU A 768 10.99 45.61 12.67
CA GLU A 768 10.80 44.19 12.33
C GLU A 768 9.71 43.82 11.30
N PHE A 769 10.06 42.94 10.37
CA PHE A 769 9.08 42.14 9.62
C PHE A 769 8.94 40.76 10.26
N ASP A 770 8.03 40.67 11.24
CA ASP A 770 7.80 39.44 11.98
C ASP A 770 7.03 38.40 11.13
N SER A 771 7.52 37.16 11.12
CA SER A 771 6.98 36.07 10.31
C SER A 771 5.88 35.34 11.08
N HIS A 772 4.64 35.36 10.59
CA HIS A 772 3.57 34.58 11.20
C HIS A 772 2.60 33.88 10.23
N ASN A 773 2.72 32.55 10.21
CA ASN A 773 1.68 31.54 10.06
C ASN A 773 0.80 31.54 8.80
N GLU A 774 1.21 30.78 7.79
CA GLU A 774 0.24 29.92 7.09
C GLU A 774 -0.08 28.71 7.98
N ARG A 775 -1.34 28.58 8.38
CA ARG A 775 -1.84 27.40 9.11
C ARG A 775 -2.17 26.30 8.11
N THR A 776 -1.65 25.10 8.35
CA THR A 776 -2.21 23.85 7.81
C THR A 776 -3.70 23.76 8.16
N ALA A 777 -4.50 23.17 7.27
CA ALA A 777 -5.95 23.14 7.39
C ALA A 777 -6.43 22.15 8.48
N PHE A 778 -6.46 22.61 9.74
CA PHE A 778 -7.08 21.86 10.83
C PHE A 778 -8.61 21.99 10.82
N ILE A 779 -9.31 20.85 10.92
CA ILE A 779 -10.76 20.79 11.02
C ILE A 779 -11.18 21.29 12.41
N LYS A 780 -11.68 22.53 12.48
CA LYS A 780 -12.41 23.00 13.66
C LYS A 780 -13.80 22.38 13.69
N GLN A 781 -13.98 21.30 14.46
CA GLN A 781 -15.32 20.97 14.93
C GLN A 781 -15.81 22.06 15.89
N GLN A 782 -16.94 22.69 15.54
CA GLN A 782 -17.58 23.70 16.35
C GLN A 782 -18.62 23.02 17.24
N SER A 783 -18.23 22.63 18.46
CA SER A 783 -19.17 22.08 19.45
C SER A 783 -20.32 23.05 19.69
N ALA A 784 -21.54 22.58 19.41
CA ALA A 784 -22.76 23.32 19.63
C ALA A 784 -23.66 22.59 20.65
N LEU A 785 -23.15 22.47 21.89
CA LEU A 785 -23.87 22.64 23.17
C LEU A 785 -22.95 22.36 24.37
#